data_AF-A0A497QUF9-F1
#
_entry.id   AF-A0A497QUF9-F1
#
_cell.length_a   1.000
_cell.length_b   1.000
_cell.length_c   1.000
_cell.angle_alpha   90.00
_cell.angle_beta   90.00
_cell.angle_gamma   90.00
#
_symmetry.space_group_name_H-M   'P 1'
#
loop_
_entity.id
_entity.type
_entity.pdbx_description
1 polymer ?
#
loop_
_entity_poly.entity_id
_entity_poly.type
_entity_poly.pdbx_seq_one_letter_code
_entity_poly.pdbx_strand_id
1 'polypeptide(L)'
;MGLTHDKPFKKCARVVGECFVKDTLVATTRGLIPIQEVKKGDIVLTENGKEKVVELYEMPKKELLKVTLENGISNVVTKSQKFKVLTKDLNAVWKEAKDLKKGDYVVVRAVYPKIKEYVKLGMLNGREMFLNENIGYLLGQLLSDGWVEKGYNRGKGFRCGFCSTSQSVIKKIAKILEKEFEYKPKIEKRVRSKRTLYMIRINKAQINDFLVNVFKLQQATAHTKKIPRQIFSSPKSVIVALISGLIDGDGHVHKRRNVLSFDSVSEKMINQLQILLLHLGIISKKYSGKKLTSHILNGRLVAGKHLLHSLEIKSRFAVLLSTLLNLSDELKAERLKLLKTRNVSHYDIIPYAGKVIFQELSEKHIGGGWYKDTQGTKFRRSIKYPTGSKIRYSSDLKEKSLGKTQIKEWGIQEKLNKIGSDLANFINHVIEDSIFFLKVKNVEESKPEKTYDIQVENAHEFIANGMVVHNCLGKFHPHGDTAVYDALVRMAQPFALRYPLIQGQGNFGSIDGDAPAAMRYTECRLTSFASECLKDINKNTVRFVPNFDASLKEPTCLPALPPLLLLNGSTGIAVGMATNIPPHNLAETVDAITAYIENPSITIDELMQHIKGPDFPTGALIIGSKGIVSAYKTGKGKIKIRAKCEIEDNKIIITEIPFMLNKSSLIEEIASLVREGKIDGITDIRDESS
;
A
#
# COMPACT_ATOMS: atom_id res chain seq x y z
N MET A 1 -2.08 -11.06 25.98
CA MET A 1 -0.98 -11.13 24.99
C MET A 1 -0.75 -12.50 24.34
N GLY A 2 -1.36 -13.62 24.78
CA GLY A 2 -1.41 -14.87 23.99
C GLY A 2 -0.04 -15.45 23.56
N LEU A 3 1.02 -15.05 24.26
CA LEU A 3 2.41 -15.44 24.11
C LEU A 3 2.80 -16.00 25.47
N THR A 4 2.68 -17.32 25.61
CA THR A 4 3.10 -18.07 26.78
C THR A 4 3.84 -19.30 26.26
N HIS A 5 4.78 -19.82 27.04
CA HIS A 5 5.63 -20.93 26.60
C HIS A 5 4.87 -22.21 26.22
N ASP A 6 3.65 -22.40 26.74
CA ASP A 6 2.74 -23.52 26.42
C ASP A 6 2.05 -23.39 25.06
N LYS A 7 2.16 -22.25 24.37
CA LYS A 7 1.51 -22.06 23.07
C LYS A 7 2.28 -22.72 21.92
N PRO A 8 1.59 -23.04 20.81
CA PRO A 8 2.23 -23.50 19.59
C PRO A 8 3.24 -22.47 19.06
N PHE A 9 4.28 -22.96 18.39
CA PHE A 9 5.19 -22.13 17.62
C PHE A 9 4.43 -21.29 16.59
N LYS A 10 4.86 -20.04 16.41
CA LYS A 10 4.29 -19.11 15.43
C LYS A 10 5.37 -18.69 14.45
N LYS A 11 5.00 -18.57 13.17
CA LYS A 11 5.91 -18.03 12.16
C LYS A 11 6.44 -16.65 12.56
N CYS A 12 7.75 -16.48 12.44
CA CYS A 12 8.42 -15.20 12.70
C CYS A 12 7.92 -14.10 11.74
N ALA A 13 7.53 -14.47 10.52
CA ALA A 13 6.97 -13.58 9.49
C ALA A 13 5.60 -12.92 9.81
N ARG A 14 5.00 -13.14 11.00
CA ARG A 14 3.66 -12.61 11.33
C ARG A 14 3.63 -11.10 11.59
N VAL A 15 4.75 -10.39 11.41
CA VAL A 15 4.85 -8.93 11.57
C VAL A 15 4.17 -8.19 10.40
N VAL A 16 3.92 -8.82 9.24
CA VAL A 16 3.43 -8.11 8.04
C VAL A 16 1.95 -8.43 7.69
N GLY A 17 1.04 -7.50 8.03
CA GLY A 17 -0.41 -7.74 8.12
C GLY A 17 -1.31 -7.07 7.07
N GLU A 18 -0.82 -6.14 6.27
CA GLU A 18 -1.63 -5.29 5.38
C GLU A 18 -1.25 -5.60 3.93
N CYS A 19 -2.21 -5.84 3.04
CA CYS A 19 -1.97 -6.61 1.81
C CYS A 19 -3.13 -6.51 0.79
N PHE A 20 -2.79 -6.34 -0.49
CA PHE A 20 -3.70 -6.27 -1.64
C PHE A 20 -3.48 -7.41 -2.63
N VAL A 21 -4.48 -7.76 -3.43
CA VAL A 21 -4.30 -8.70 -4.56
C VAL A 21 -3.54 -8.07 -5.72
N LYS A 22 -2.98 -8.93 -6.60
CA LYS A 22 -2.41 -8.52 -7.89
C LYS A 22 -3.39 -7.66 -8.70
N ASP A 23 -2.85 -6.81 -9.56
CA ASP A 23 -3.58 -5.87 -10.43
C ASP A 23 -4.29 -4.72 -9.68
N THR A 24 -4.16 -4.62 -8.35
CA THR A 24 -4.55 -3.42 -7.61
C THR A 24 -3.72 -2.23 -8.09
N LEU A 25 -4.35 -1.16 -8.56
CA LEU A 25 -3.65 -0.03 -9.16
C LEU A 25 -3.24 0.99 -8.09
N VAL A 26 -1.93 1.16 -7.90
CA VAL A 26 -1.33 2.14 -7.01
C VAL A 26 -1.06 3.43 -7.77
N ALA A 27 -1.44 4.57 -7.20
CA ALA A 27 -1.15 5.88 -7.79
C ALA A 27 0.31 6.28 -7.52
N THR A 28 1.07 6.53 -8.59
CA THR A 28 2.50 6.89 -8.54
C THR A 28 2.77 8.14 -9.37
N THR A 29 3.98 8.69 -9.29
CA THR A 29 4.42 9.78 -10.19
C THR A 29 4.51 9.36 -11.66
N ARG A 30 4.55 8.04 -11.94
CA ARG A 30 4.59 7.45 -13.29
C ARG A 30 3.20 6.97 -13.77
N GLY A 31 2.13 7.36 -13.07
CA GLY A 31 0.75 6.96 -13.35
C GLY A 31 0.27 5.84 -12.43
N LEU A 32 -0.72 5.07 -12.89
CA LEU A 32 -1.29 3.95 -12.14
C LEU A 32 -0.50 2.67 -12.42
N ILE A 33 0.15 2.12 -11.40
CA ILE A 33 0.99 0.92 -11.52
C ILE A 33 0.33 -0.23 -10.74
N PRO A 34 0.18 -1.43 -11.32
CA PRO A 34 -0.23 -2.60 -10.54
C PRO A 34 0.70 -2.83 -9.36
N ILE A 35 0.17 -3.13 -8.17
CA ILE A 35 0.95 -3.22 -6.93
C ILE A 35 2.16 -4.17 -7.04
N GLN A 36 2.01 -5.27 -7.78
CA GLN A 36 3.10 -6.25 -7.99
C GLN A 36 4.23 -5.75 -8.91
N GLU A 37 4.00 -4.66 -9.64
CA GLU A 37 4.98 -4.03 -10.55
C GLU A 37 5.63 -2.77 -9.92
N VAL A 38 5.21 -2.37 -8.72
CA VAL A 38 5.83 -1.27 -7.97
C VAL A 38 7.24 -1.67 -7.55
N LYS A 39 8.19 -0.74 -7.66
CA LYS A 39 9.61 -0.97 -7.36
C LYS A 39 10.05 -0.15 -6.15
N LYS A 40 11.06 -0.65 -5.44
CA LYS A 40 11.76 0.13 -4.41
C LYS A 40 12.32 1.40 -5.05
N GLY A 41 12.09 2.54 -4.42
CA GLY A 41 12.43 3.86 -4.94
C GLY A 41 11.38 4.52 -5.83
N ASP A 42 10.30 3.82 -6.21
CA ASP A 42 9.15 4.48 -6.83
C ASP A 42 8.54 5.50 -5.88
N ILE A 43 7.98 6.58 -6.44
CA ILE A 43 7.30 7.61 -5.67
C ILE A 43 5.79 7.40 -5.80
N VAL A 44 5.15 7.02 -4.70
CA VAL A 44 3.69 6.84 -4.61
C VAL A 44 3.02 8.15 -4.17
N LEU A 45 1.75 8.29 -4.51
CA LEU A 45 0.93 9.42 -4.10
C LEU A 45 0.16 9.06 -2.82
N THR A 46 0.24 9.93 -1.82
CA THR A 46 -0.38 9.76 -0.48
C THR A 46 -1.65 10.61 -0.37
N GLU A 47 -2.25 10.87 0.79
CA GLU A 47 -3.34 11.85 0.87
C GLU A 47 -2.82 13.29 0.72
N ASN A 48 -1.69 13.60 1.37
CA ASN A 48 -1.15 14.96 1.49
C ASN A 48 0.00 15.27 0.52
N GLY A 49 0.47 14.30 -0.26
CA GLY A 49 1.64 14.53 -1.09
C GLY A 49 2.09 13.29 -1.85
N LYS A 50 3.38 13.01 -1.74
CA LYS A 50 4.06 11.91 -2.41
C LYS A 50 5.20 11.43 -1.54
N GLU A 51 5.43 10.13 -1.53
CA GLU A 51 6.44 9.50 -0.68
C GLU A 51 7.13 8.35 -1.40
N LYS A 52 8.33 7.99 -0.93
CA LYS A 52 9.15 6.97 -1.56
C LYS A 52 8.80 5.59 -1.03
N VAL A 53 8.78 4.60 -1.93
CA VAL A 53 8.67 3.19 -1.57
C VAL A 53 10.02 2.68 -1.07
N VAL A 54 10.08 2.20 0.18
CA VAL A 54 11.31 1.75 0.84
C VAL A 54 11.45 0.23 0.88
N GLU A 55 10.33 -0.50 0.95
CA GLU A 55 10.29 -1.97 0.94
C GLU A 55 9.08 -2.48 0.15
N LEU A 56 9.19 -3.73 -0.31
CA LEU A 56 8.16 -4.42 -1.07
C LEU A 56 7.96 -5.79 -0.44
N TYR A 57 6.71 -6.22 -0.32
CA TYR A 57 6.38 -7.50 0.25
C TYR A 57 5.52 -8.32 -0.74
N GLU A 58 5.87 -9.60 -0.97
CA GLU A 58 5.00 -10.62 -1.57
C GLU A 58 4.66 -11.74 -0.56
N MET A 59 3.37 -12.01 -0.40
CA MET A 59 2.82 -12.93 0.61
C MET A 59 2.14 -14.13 -0.05
N PRO A 60 2.16 -15.30 0.63
CA PRO A 60 1.39 -16.46 0.21
C PRO A 60 -0.12 -16.18 0.28
N LYS A 61 -0.92 -17.15 -0.17
CA LYS A 61 -2.38 -17.01 -0.16
C LYS A 61 -2.90 -16.75 1.25
N LYS A 62 -3.73 -15.71 1.40
CA LYS A 62 -4.40 -15.33 2.66
C LYS A 62 -5.92 -15.28 2.47
N GLU A 63 -6.68 -15.32 3.55
CA GLU A 63 -8.12 -15.01 3.52
C GLU A 63 -8.34 -13.53 3.22
N LEU A 64 -9.29 -13.23 2.32
CA LEU A 64 -9.50 -11.89 1.78
C LEU A 64 -10.93 -11.42 1.93
N LEU A 65 -11.09 -10.10 2.03
CA LEU A 65 -12.35 -9.39 1.95
C LEU A 65 -12.34 -8.50 0.71
N LYS A 66 -13.47 -8.44 0.01
CA LYS A 66 -13.75 -7.47 -1.04
C LYS A 66 -14.58 -6.33 -0.45
N VAL A 67 -13.97 -5.16 -0.34
CA VAL A 67 -14.62 -3.93 0.08
C VAL A 67 -15.12 -3.21 -1.18
N THR A 68 -16.45 -3.10 -1.35
CA THR A 68 -17.05 -2.40 -2.50
C THR A 68 -17.73 -1.11 -2.05
N LEU A 69 -17.44 -0.01 -2.74
CA LEU A 69 -18.05 1.30 -2.52
C LEU A 69 -19.37 1.43 -3.29
N GLU A 70 -20.19 2.42 -2.93
CA GLU A 70 -21.52 2.63 -3.51
C GLU A 70 -21.54 2.96 -5.02
N ASN A 71 -20.41 3.40 -5.56
CA ASN A 71 -20.21 3.64 -6.99
C ASN A 71 -19.71 2.39 -7.73
N GLY A 72 -19.36 1.31 -7.03
CA GLY A 72 -18.89 0.05 -7.58
C GLY A 72 -17.37 -0.14 -7.64
N ILE A 73 -16.58 0.86 -7.24
CA ILE A 73 -15.13 0.69 -7.04
C ILE A 73 -14.92 -0.28 -5.87
N SER A 74 -13.93 -1.15 -5.98
CA SER A 74 -13.63 -2.13 -4.94
C SER A 74 -12.16 -2.42 -4.79
N ASN A 75 -11.74 -2.79 -3.58
CA ASN A 75 -10.44 -3.37 -3.29
C ASN A 75 -10.62 -4.77 -2.68
N VAL A 76 -9.78 -5.73 -3.07
CA VAL A 76 -9.71 -7.06 -2.46
C VAL A 76 -8.43 -7.14 -1.63
N VAL A 77 -8.60 -7.35 -0.32
CA VAL A 77 -7.57 -7.08 0.68
C VAL A 77 -7.61 -8.09 1.83
N THR A 78 -6.56 -8.14 2.64
CA THR A 78 -6.59 -8.89 3.91
C THR A 78 -7.56 -8.26 4.90
N LYS A 79 -8.06 -9.08 5.84
CA LYS A 79 -8.99 -8.65 6.90
C LYS A 79 -8.47 -7.45 7.72
N SER A 80 -7.16 -7.37 7.92
CA SER A 80 -6.47 -6.33 8.68
C SER A 80 -6.09 -5.09 7.88
N GLN A 81 -6.30 -5.06 6.56
CA GLN A 81 -5.97 -3.88 5.75
C GLN A 81 -6.77 -2.66 6.23
N LYS A 82 -6.09 -1.55 6.53
CA LYS A 82 -6.76 -0.33 7.00
C LYS A 82 -7.15 0.58 5.85
N PHE A 83 -8.35 1.16 5.97
CA PHE A 83 -8.89 2.23 5.13
C PHE A 83 -9.14 3.46 5.96
N LYS A 84 -8.92 4.64 5.36
CA LYS A 84 -9.22 5.91 6.02
C LYS A 84 -10.72 6.20 5.92
N VAL A 85 -11.37 6.46 7.06
CA VAL A 85 -12.83 6.63 7.17
C VAL A 85 -13.15 7.97 7.83
N LEU A 86 -14.07 8.72 7.24
CA LEU A 86 -14.55 9.99 7.77
C LEU A 86 -15.56 9.77 8.91
N THR A 87 -15.33 10.43 10.04
CA THR A 87 -16.21 10.43 11.21
C THR A 87 -17.23 11.58 11.16
N LYS A 88 -18.21 11.56 12.08
CA LYS A 88 -19.25 12.60 12.16
C LYS A 88 -18.69 13.99 12.50
N ASP A 89 -17.53 14.04 13.15
CA ASP A 89 -16.87 15.27 13.58
C ASP A 89 -15.85 15.76 12.53
N LEU A 90 -15.94 15.25 11.29
CA LEU A 90 -15.03 15.54 10.18
C LEU A 90 -13.57 15.10 10.37
N ASN A 91 -13.29 14.30 11.40
CA ASN A 91 -11.98 13.66 11.58
C ASN A 91 -11.85 12.39 10.74
N ALA A 92 -10.64 12.10 10.26
CA ALA A 92 -10.32 10.88 9.53
C ALA A 92 -9.69 9.84 10.47
N VAL A 93 -10.23 8.62 10.51
CA VAL A 93 -9.73 7.52 11.35
C VAL A 93 -9.46 6.27 10.52
N TRP A 94 -8.47 5.49 10.91
CA TRP A 94 -8.18 4.20 10.28
C TRP A 94 -9.11 3.12 10.80
N LYS A 95 -9.73 2.36 9.89
CA LYS A 95 -10.49 1.14 10.21
C LYS A 95 -9.98 -0.04 9.40
N GLU A 96 -9.85 -1.20 10.03
CA GLU A 96 -9.53 -2.44 9.32
C GLU A 96 -10.68 -2.88 8.42
N ALA A 97 -10.38 -3.59 7.34
CA ALA A 97 -11.35 -4.07 6.36
C ALA A 97 -12.48 -4.89 6.99
N LYS A 98 -12.16 -5.70 8.01
CA LYS A 98 -13.13 -6.52 8.76
C LYS A 98 -14.10 -5.69 9.61
N ASP A 99 -13.71 -4.48 9.99
CA ASP A 99 -14.47 -3.59 10.88
C ASP A 99 -15.27 -2.53 10.10
N LEU A 100 -15.08 -2.45 8.78
CA LEU A 100 -15.85 -1.59 7.89
C LEU A 100 -17.32 -2.03 7.83
N LYS A 101 -18.22 -1.08 8.03
CA LYS A 101 -19.67 -1.31 7.99
C LYS A 101 -20.29 -0.62 6.80
N LYS A 102 -21.40 -1.18 6.29
CA LYS A 102 -22.20 -0.54 5.25
C LYS A 102 -22.60 0.87 5.71
N GLY A 103 -22.33 1.87 4.86
CA GLY A 103 -22.58 3.28 5.16
C GLY A 103 -21.39 4.05 5.73
N ASP A 104 -20.30 3.40 6.15
CA ASP A 104 -19.04 4.09 6.47
C ASP A 104 -18.53 4.85 5.25
N TYR A 105 -18.03 6.07 5.44
CA TYR A 105 -17.51 6.91 4.35
C TYR A 105 -16.00 6.75 4.23
N VAL A 106 -15.54 6.05 3.19
CA VAL A 106 -14.12 5.87 2.88
C VAL A 106 -13.60 7.10 2.14
N VAL A 107 -12.40 7.54 2.51
CA VAL A 107 -11.67 8.64 1.87
C VAL A 107 -11.10 8.16 0.53
N VAL A 108 -11.44 8.87 -0.54
CA VAL A 108 -11.06 8.57 -1.91
C VAL A 108 -10.37 9.79 -2.51
N ARG A 109 -9.14 9.67 -3.00
CA ARG A 109 -8.41 10.79 -3.60
C ARG A 109 -8.31 10.60 -5.11
N ALA A 110 -8.84 11.56 -5.87
CA ALA A 110 -8.62 11.62 -7.30
C ALA A 110 -7.36 12.45 -7.57
N VAL A 111 -6.30 11.79 -8.03
CA VAL A 111 -5.03 12.47 -8.29
C VAL A 111 -4.47 12.01 -9.62
N TYR A 112 -3.92 12.94 -10.40
CA TYR A 112 -3.23 12.67 -11.66
C TYR A 112 -1.81 13.26 -11.60
N PRO A 113 -0.74 12.47 -11.74
CA PRO A 113 0.63 12.98 -11.76
C PRO A 113 0.92 13.77 -13.05
N LYS A 114 1.83 14.73 -13.02
CA LYS A 114 2.24 15.47 -14.22
C LYS A 114 3.12 14.61 -15.14
N ILE A 115 2.49 13.77 -15.97
CA ILE A 115 3.15 12.95 -17.00
C ILE A 115 3.17 13.70 -18.33
N LYS A 116 4.36 13.93 -18.88
CA LYS A 116 4.56 14.59 -20.18
C LYS A 116 5.04 13.65 -21.29
N GLU A 117 5.78 12.61 -20.93
CA GLU A 117 6.41 11.71 -21.90
C GLU A 117 5.43 10.65 -22.40
N TYR A 118 5.49 10.35 -23.69
CA TYR A 118 4.74 9.25 -24.28
C TYR A 118 5.41 7.91 -23.99
N VAL A 119 4.60 6.88 -23.77
CA VAL A 119 5.10 5.52 -23.54
C VAL A 119 5.68 4.97 -24.85
N LYS A 120 6.96 4.57 -24.84
CA LYS A 120 7.61 3.90 -25.97
C LYS A 120 6.97 2.52 -26.21
N LEU A 121 6.52 2.28 -27.44
CA LEU A 121 5.84 1.05 -27.86
C LEU A 121 6.77 0.03 -28.52
N GLY A 122 7.93 0.47 -29.02
CA GLY A 122 8.92 -0.36 -29.71
C GLY A 122 9.21 0.13 -31.13
N MET A 123 9.75 -0.75 -31.96
CA MET A 123 10.11 -0.45 -33.35
C MET A 123 9.06 -1.00 -34.31
N LEU A 124 8.71 -0.23 -35.34
CA LEU A 124 7.93 -0.68 -36.49
C LEU A 124 8.61 -0.17 -37.76
N ASN A 125 9.03 -1.07 -38.64
CA ASN A 125 9.73 -0.74 -39.90
C ASN A 125 10.93 0.20 -39.71
N GLY A 126 11.73 -0.02 -38.66
CA GLY A 126 12.90 0.82 -38.36
C GLY A 126 12.58 2.15 -37.67
N ARG A 127 11.31 2.46 -37.40
CA ARG A 127 10.86 3.68 -36.73
C ARG A 127 10.44 3.41 -35.29
N GLU A 128 10.86 4.27 -34.36
CA GLU A 128 10.38 4.25 -32.99
C GLU A 128 8.92 4.70 -32.91
N MET A 129 8.10 3.88 -32.26
CA MET A 129 6.68 4.12 -32.06
C MET A 129 6.42 4.53 -30.61
N PHE A 130 5.57 5.54 -30.43
CA PHE A 130 5.19 6.07 -29.12
C PHE A 130 3.66 6.11 -28.99
N LEU A 131 3.15 5.87 -27.79
CA LEU A 131 1.73 5.91 -27.51
C LEU A 131 1.23 7.35 -27.38
N ASN A 132 0.94 7.96 -28.53
CA ASN A 132 0.35 9.29 -28.63
C ASN A 132 -1.19 9.25 -28.67
N GLU A 133 -1.83 10.41 -28.79
CA GLU A 133 -3.30 10.56 -28.80
C GLU A 133 -3.95 9.82 -29.98
N ASN A 134 -3.31 9.79 -31.15
CA ASN A 134 -3.83 9.10 -32.32
C ASN A 134 -3.89 7.59 -32.09
N ILE A 135 -2.81 6.99 -31.58
CA ILE A 135 -2.77 5.57 -31.24
C ILE A 135 -3.68 5.27 -30.05
N GLY A 136 -3.77 6.17 -29.07
CA GLY A 136 -4.74 6.07 -27.97
C GLY A 136 -6.19 5.99 -28.48
N TYR A 137 -6.59 6.90 -29.37
CA TYR A 137 -7.92 6.87 -29.99
C TYR A 137 -8.16 5.59 -30.81
N LEU A 138 -7.16 5.19 -31.62
CA LEU A 138 -7.21 3.96 -32.41
C LEU A 138 -7.40 2.72 -31.54
N LEU A 139 -6.70 2.64 -30.41
CA LEU A 139 -6.84 1.57 -29.43
C LEU A 139 -8.24 1.58 -28.78
N GLY A 140 -8.80 2.77 -28.53
CA GLY A 140 -10.16 2.91 -28.01
C GLY A 140 -11.18 2.33 -28.97
N GLN A 141 -11.04 2.64 -30.27
CA GLN A 141 -11.84 2.05 -31.34
C GLN A 141 -11.61 0.53 -31.49
N LEU A 142 -10.36 0.06 -31.33
CA LEU A 142 -10.04 -1.36 -31.41
C LEU A 142 -10.70 -2.16 -30.27
N LEU A 143 -10.80 -1.55 -29.08
CA LEU A 143 -11.43 -2.15 -27.90
C LEU A 143 -12.96 -2.05 -27.91
N SER A 144 -13.56 -1.19 -28.72
CA SER A 144 -15.02 -1.08 -28.89
C SER A 144 -15.51 -1.83 -30.14
N ASP A 145 -15.58 -1.14 -31.28
CA ASP A 145 -16.10 -1.64 -32.56
C ASP A 145 -15.03 -2.33 -33.45
N GLY A 146 -13.83 -2.52 -32.92
CA GLY A 146 -12.75 -3.24 -33.59
C GLY A 146 -12.78 -4.74 -33.37
N TRP A 147 -12.02 -5.46 -34.19
CA TRP A 147 -11.85 -6.91 -34.06
C TRP A 147 -10.42 -7.33 -34.36
N VAL A 148 -10.02 -8.43 -33.72
CA VAL A 148 -8.74 -9.11 -33.93
C VAL A 148 -9.04 -10.57 -34.25
N GLU A 149 -8.50 -11.07 -35.34
CA GLU A 149 -8.62 -12.45 -35.80
C GLU A 149 -7.24 -13.13 -35.77
N LYS A 150 -7.21 -14.39 -35.33
CA LYS A 150 -6.01 -15.24 -35.38
C LYS A 150 -6.01 -16.09 -36.63
N GLY A 151 -4.81 -16.48 -37.06
CA GLY A 151 -4.63 -17.50 -38.10
C GLY A 151 -4.56 -16.93 -39.52
N TYR A 152 -4.37 -15.62 -39.65
CA TYR A 152 -4.07 -14.98 -40.91
C TYR A 152 -2.71 -15.48 -41.46
N ASN A 153 -2.51 -15.47 -42.79
CA ASN A 153 -1.31 -16.01 -43.45
C ASN A 153 -0.96 -17.46 -43.05
N ARG A 154 -1.81 -18.43 -43.42
CA ARG A 154 -1.59 -19.87 -43.17
C ARG A 154 -1.35 -20.19 -41.68
N GLY A 155 -2.06 -19.49 -40.78
CA GLY A 155 -1.98 -19.76 -39.34
C GLY A 155 -0.94 -18.98 -38.55
N LYS A 156 -0.08 -18.16 -39.18
CA LYS A 156 1.12 -17.59 -38.52
C LYS A 156 0.98 -16.14 -38.01
N GLY A 157 -0.09 -15.41 -38.33
CA GLY A 157 -0.23 -13.99 -37.95
C GLY A 157 -1.61 -13.55 -37.50
N PHE A 158 -1.74 -12.27 -37.18
CA PHE A 158 -2.99 -11.64 -36.77
C PHE A 158 -3.59 -10.76 -37.88
N ARG A 159 -4.89 -10.53 -37.80
CA ARG A 159 -5.58 -9.54 -38.62
C ARG A 159 -6.46 -8.65 -37.77
N CYS A 160 -6.31 -7.34 -37.93
CA CYS A 160 -7.11 -6.34 -37.24
C CYS A 160 -8.03 -5.61 -38.22
N GLY A 161 -9.18 -5.19 -37.72
CA GLY A 161 -10.10 -4.34 -38.47
C GLY A 161 -10.98 -3.50 -37.57
N PHE A 162 -11.62 -2.52 -38.21
CA PHE A 162 -12.52 -1.57 -37.57
C PHE A 162 -13.84 -1.53 -38.30
N CYS A 163 -14.90 -1.27 -37.55
CA CYS A 163 -16.24 -1.10 -38.07
C CYS A 163 -16.87 0.15 -37.45
N SER A 164 -17.69 0.87 -38.21
CA SER A 164 -18.51 1.95 -37.64
C SER A 164 -19.69 2.27 -38.54
N THR A 165 -20.80 2.70 -37.95
CA THR A 165 -21.91 3.32 -38.70
C THR A 165 -21.65 4.79 -39.01
N SER A 166 -20.62 5.38 -38.40
CA SER A 166 -20.24 6.78 -38.57
C SER A 166 -19.12 6.93 -39.60
N GLN A 167 -19.38 7.73 -40.64
CA GLN A 167 -18.41 7.98 -41.70
C GLN A 167 -17.25 8.84 -41.22
N SER A 168 -17.47 9.76 -40.29
CA SER A 168 -16.44 10.62 -39.73
C SER A 168 -15.46 9.83 -38.85
N VAL A 169 -15.97 8.88 -38.05
CA VAL A 169 -15.14 7.98 -37.22
C VAL A 169 -14.23 7.10 -38.10
N ILE A 170 -14.78 6.42 -39.11
CA ILE A 170 -13.98 5.54 -39.96
C ILE A 170 -12.94 6.32 -40.79
N LYS A 171 -13.27 7.55 -41.23
CA LYS A 171 -12.33 8.46 -41.90
C LYS A 171 -11.20 8.89 -40.98
N LYS A 172 -11.49 9.18 -39.70
CA LYS A 172 -10.45 9.49 -38.71
C LYS A 172 -9.52 8.30 -38.47
N ILE A 173 -10.07 7.09 -38.34
CA ILE A 173 -9.27 5.86 -38.23
C ILE A 173 -8.35 5.71 -39.46
N ALA A 174 -8.87 5.93 -40.67
CA ALA A 174 -8.07 5.88 -41.89
C ALA A 174 -6.91 6.90 -41.88
N LYS A 175 -7.19 8.14 -41.49
CA LYS A 175 -6.18 9.20 -41.37
C LYS A 175 -5.12 8.88 -40.32
N ILE A 176 -5.50 8.27 -39.19
CA ILE A 176 -4.56 7.81 -38.17
C ILE A 176 -3.66 6.70 -38.72
N LEU A 177 -4.22 5.71 -39.42
CA LEU A 177 -3.44 4.64 -40.03
C LEU A 177 -2.45 5.16 -41.08
N GLU A 178 -2.84 6.16 -41.86
CA GLU A 178 -1.97 6.79 -42.84
C GLU A 178 -0.84 7.58 -42.16
N LYS A 179 -1.15 8.36 -41.13
CA LYS A 179 -0.18 9.22 -40.43
C LYS A 179 0.80 8.45 -39.54
N GLU A 180 0.28 7.54 -38.72
CA GLU A 180 1.08 6.87 -37.68
C GLU A 180 1.74 5.58 -38.18
N PHE A 181 1.15 4.92 -39.19
CA PHE A 181 1.62 3.61 -39.67
C PHE A 181 1.99 3.59 -41.15
N GLU A 182 1.98 4.75 -41.83
CA GLU A 182 2.29 4.87 -43.26
C GLU A 182 1.52 3.84 -44.10
N TYR A 183 0.25 3.67 -43.72
CA TYR A 183 -0.65 2.68 -44.31
C TYR A 183 -1.95 3.36 -44.71
N LYS A 184 -2.19 3.46 -46.01
CA LYS A 184 -3.44 3.97 -46.57
C LYS A 184 -4.47 2.84 -46.65
N PRO A 185 -5.48 2.78 -45.76
CA PRO A 185 -6.44 1.69 -45.77
C PRO A 185 -7.54 1.92 -46.83
N LYS A 186 -8.10 0.82 -47.33
CA LYS A 186 -9.34 0.85 -48.10
C LYS A 186 -10.54 0.89 -47.15
N ILE A 187 -11.44 1.86 -47.35
CA ILE A 187 -12.73 1.93 -46.64
C ILE A 187 -13.76 1.18 -47.47
N GLU A 188 -14.27 0.07 -46.94
CA GLU A 188 -15.38 -0.67 -47.53
C GLU A 188 -16.72 -0.14 -47.01
N LYS A 189 -17.70 0.02 -47.90
CA LYS A 189 -19.06 0.43 -47.56
C LYS A 189 -20.02 -0.75 -47.78
N ARG A 190 -20.77 -1.13 -46.75
CA ARG A 190 -21.82 -2.16 -46.83
C ARG A 190 -23.15 -1.55 -46.39
N VAL A 191 -24.17 -1.65 -47.24
CA VAL A 191 -25.52 -1.19 -46.91
C VAL A 191 -26.33 -2.38 -46.43
N ARG A 192 -26.87 -2.31 -45.20
CA ARG A 192 -27.79 -3.31 -44.65
C ARG A 192 -28.97 -2.62 -44.00
N SER A 193 -30.19 -2.95 -44.45
CA SER A 193 -31.47 -2.63 -43.78
C SER A 193 -31.55 -1.21 -43.22
N LYS A 194 -31.47 -0.20 -44.11
CA LYS A 194 -31.48 1.26 -43.84
C LYS A 194 -30.27 1.86 -43.12
N ARG A 195 -29.21 1.10 -42.80
CA ARG A 195 -27.96 1.62 -42.22
C ARG A 195 -26.76 1.33 -43.12
N THR A 196 -25.86 2.32 -43.20
CA THR A 196 -24.57 2.15 -43.86
C THR A 196 -23.54 1.74 -42.81
N LEU A 197 -22.82 0.67 -43.09
CA LEU A 197 -21.70 0.19 -42.30
C LEU A 197 -20.41 0.46 -43.07
N TYR A 198 -19.47 1.13 -42.42
CA TYR A 198 -18.13 1.35 -42.95
C TYR A 198 -17.13 0.41 -42.26
N MET A 199 -16.19 -0.13 -43.03
CA MET A 199 -15.22 -1.10 -42.53
C MET A 199 -13.82 -0.79 -43.06
N ILE A 200 -12.83 -0.98 -42.20
CA ILE A 200 -11.41 -1.00 -42.56
C ILE A 200 -10.84 -2.36 -42.18
N ARG A 201 -10.14 -3.00 -43.12
CA ARG A 201 -9.30 -4.18 -42.84
C ARG A 201 -7.84 -3.81 -43.03
N ILE A 202 -7.01 -4.09 -42.04
CA ILE A 202 -5.56 -3.89 -42.17
C ILE A 202 -4.97 -5.12 -42.86
N ASN A 203 -4.47 -4.93 -44.09
CA ASN A 203 -3.91 -5.99 -44.92
C ASN A 203 -2.36 -6.05 -44.87
N LYS A 204 -1.74 -5.39 -43.88
CA LYS A 204 -0.29 -5.47 -43.60
C LYS A 204 -0.06 -6.25 -42.31
N ALA A 205 0.56 -7.43 -42.41
CA ALA A 205 0.82 -8.32 -41.27
C ALA A 205 1.66 -7.64 -40.18
N GLN A 206 2.73 -6.93 -40.56
CA GLN A 206 3.60 -6.21 -39.62
C GLN A 206 2.85 -5.25 -38.70
N ILE A 207 1.86 -4.51 -39.22
CA ILE A 207 1.05 -3.57 -38.43
C ILE A 207 0.11 -4.35 -37.49
N ASN A 208 -0.54 -5.40 -38.00
CA ASN A 208 -1.42 -6.22 -37.19
C ASN A 208 -0.67 -6.87 -36.03
N ASP A 209 0.45 -7.52 -36.33
CA ASP A 209 1.28 -8.22 -35.35
C ASP A 209 1.86 -7.22 -34.34
N PHE A 210 2.30 -6.03 -34.78
CA PHE A 210 2.74 -4.96 -33.89
C PHE A 210 1.66 -4.55 -32.89
N LEU A 211 0.47 -4.16 -33.38
CA LEU A 211 -0.64 -3.73 -32.52
C LEU A 211 -1.05 -4.81 -31.52
N VAL A 212 -1.19 -6.05 -32.00
CA VAL A 212 -1.63 -7.17 -31.17
C VAL A 212 -0.57 -7.54 -30.13
N ASN A 213 0.71 -7.55 -30.49
CA ASN A 213 1.79 -7.92 -29.59
C ASN A 213 2.06 -6.85 -28.52
N VAL A 214 2.15 -5.59 -28.93
CA VAL A 214 2.41 -4.46 -28.02
C VAL A 214 1.32 -4.33 -26.96
N PHE A 215 0.05 -4.43 -27.37
CA PHE A 215 -1.09 -4.29 -26.46
C PHE A 215 -1.58 -5.61 -25.86
N LYS A 216 -0.91 -6.73 -26.16
CA LYS A 216 -1.23 -8.08 -25.69
C LYS A 216 -2.68 -8.48 -25.96
N LEU A 217 -3.15 -8.25 -27.19
CA LEU A 217 -4.53 -8.48 -27.62
C LEU A 217 -4.78 -9.89 -28.17
N GLN A 218 -3.78 -10.78 -28.17
CA GLN A 218 -3.87 -12.10 -28.80
C GLN A 218 -5.06 -12.91 -28.29
N GLN A 219 -5.38 -12.83 -27.00
CA GLN A 219 -6.46 -13.61 -26.37
C GLN A 219 -7.65 -12.74 -25.93
N ALA A 220 -7.70 -11.50 -26.42
CA ALA A 220 -8.76 -10.58 -26.06
C ALA A 220 -10.06 -10.96 -26.80
N THR A 221 -11.05 -11.40 -26.03
CA THR A 221 -12.44 -11.55 -26.46
C THR A 221 -13.27 -10.40 -25.89
N ALA A 222 -14.52 -10.25 -26.31
CA ALA A 222 -15.42 -9.25 -25.72
C ALA A 222 -15.52 -9.34 -24.18
N HIS A 223 -15.45 -10.55 -23.62
CA HIS A 223 -15.52 -10.80 -22.16
C HIS A 223 -14.17 -10.68 -21.44
N THR A 224 -13.06 -10.96 -22.14
CA THR A 224 -11.71 -10.97 -21.54
C THR A 224 -10.88 -9.74 -21.85
N LYS A 225 -11.34 -8.85 -22.73
CA LYS A 225 -10.65 -7.60 -23.07
C LYS A 225 -10.41 -6.75 -21.82
N LYS A 226 -9.28 -6.07 -21.79
CA LYS A 226 -8.83 -5.20 -20.70
C LYS A 226 -8.16 -3.98 -21.29
N ILE A 227 -8.11 -2.88 -20.54
CA ILE A 227 -7.35 -1.71 -20.95
C ILE A 227 -5.85 -2.07 -20.89
N PRO A 228 -5.07 -1.86 -21.97
CA PRO A 228 -3.64 -2.15 -21.96
C PRO A 228 -2.88 -1.34 -20.92
N ARG A 229 -1.86 -1.96 -20.30
CA ARG A 229 -1.11 -1.38 -19.17
C ARG A 229 -0.49 -0.03 -19.48
N GLN A 230 -0.08 0.18 -20.73
CA GLN A 230 0.60 1.40 -21.19
C GLN A 230 -0.27 2.65 -21.01
N ILE A 231 -1.61 2.50 -21.09
CA ILE A 231 -2.55 3.62 -20.92
C ILE A 231 -2.48 4.19 -19.51
N PHE A 232 -2.27 3.35 -18.50
CA PHE A 232 -2.27 3.77 -17.10
C PHE A 232 -1.05 4.64 -16.72
N SER A 233 0.01 4.58 -17.53
CA SER A 233 1.22 5.41 -17.41
C SER A 233 1.35 6.45 -18.52
N SER A 234 0.30 6.67 -19.31
CA SER A 234 0.32 7.63 -20.42
C SER A 234 -0.11 9.03 -20.00
N PRO A 235 0.27 10.09 -20.73
CA PRO A 235 -0.23 11.45 -20.51
C PRO A 235 -1.76 11.56 -20.54
N LYS A 236 -2.29 12.59 -19.88
CA LYS A 236 -3.73 12.81 -19.73
C LYS A 236 -4.43 12.87 -21.08
N SER A 237 -3.81 13.50 -22.07
CA SER A 237 -4.31 13.62 -23.45
C SER A 237 -4.51 12.26 -24.11
N VAL A 238 -3.59 11.32 -23.91
CA VAL A 238 -3.64 9.96 -24.48
C VAL A 238 -4.77 9.14 -23.85
N ILE A 239 -4.93 9.21 -22.52
CA ILE A 239 -6.04 8.55 -21.80
C ILE A 239 -7.37 9.11 -22.30
N VAL A 240 -7.49 10.43 -22.44
CA VAL A 240 -8.68 11.10 -22.96
C VAL A 240 -8.96 10.70 -24.42
N ALA A 241 -7.93 10.52 -25.24
CA ALA A 241 -8.08 10.06 -26.62
C ALA A 241 -8.60 8.62 -26.67
N LEU A 242 -8.10 7.72 -25.81
CA LEU A 242 -8.64 6.37 -25.65
C LEU A 242 -10.14 6.41 -25.28
N ILE A 243 -10.50 7.20 -24.26
CA ILE A 243 -11.90 7.33 -23.82
C ILE A 243 -12.75 7.90 -24.95
N SER A 244 -12.25 8.86 -25.73
CA SER A 244 -12.95 9.40 -26.90
C SER A 244 -13.21 8.31 -27.96
N GLY A 245 -12.23 7.43 -28.22
CA GLY A 245 -12.40 6.27 -29.09
C GLY A 245 -13.42 5.27 -28.56
N LEU A 246 -13.41 4.98 -27.26
CA LEU A 246 -14.41 4.12 -26.62
C LEU A 246 -15.82 4.71 -26.73
N ILE A 247 -15.97 6.02 -26.52
CA ILE A 247 -17.28 6.69 -26.58
C ILE A 247 -17.80 6.78 -28.01
N ASP A 248 -16.93 7.05 -29.00
CA ASP A 248 -17.32 7.07 -30.42
C ASP A 248 -17.79 5.69 -30.91
N GLY A 249 -17.22 4.59 -30.40
CA GLY A 249 -17.70 3.23 -30.68
C GLY A 249 -18.93 2.86 -29.84
N ASP A 250 -18.70 2.15 -28.73
CA ASP A 250 -19.75 1.58 -27.87
C ASP A 250 -20.42 2.58 -26.91
N GLY A 251 -19.88 3.78 -26.72
CA GLY A 251 -20.43 4.74 -25.76
C GLY A 251 -21.71 5.44 -26.20
N HIS A 252 -22.45 5.95 -25.21
CA HIS A 252 -23.71 6.65 -25.41
C HIS A 252 -23.74 8.00 -24.69
N VAL A 253 -24.29 9.03 -25.35
CA VAL A 253 -24.48 10.37 -24.79
C VAL A 253 -25.97 10.70 -24.71
N HIS A 254 -26.50 10.78 -23.50
CA HIS A 254 -27.93 10.97 -23.25
C HIS A 254 -28.24 12.42 -22.79
N LYS A 255 -28.44 13.32 -23.76
CA LYS A 255 -28.66 14.77 -23.52
C LYS A 255 -29.74 15.10 -22.47
N ARG A 256 -30.89 14.40 -22.49
CA ARG A 256 -32.02 14.69 -21.57
C ARG A 256 -31.74 14.28 -20.12
N ARG A 257 -30.94 13.22 -19.93
CA ARG A 257 -30.58 12.69 -18.59
C ARG A 257 -29.26 13.27 -18.10
N ASN A 258 -28.54 13.97 -18.98
CA ASN A 258 -27.22 14.50 -18.72
C ASN A 258 -26.22 13.42 -18.27
N VAL A 259 -26.18 12.32 -19.04
CA VAL A 259 -25.40 11.11 -18.74
C VAL A 259 -24.54 10.73 -19.94
N LEU A 260 -23.28 10.40 -19.69
CA LEU A 260 -22.49 9.56 -20.59
C LEU A 260 -22.48 8.14 -20.03
N SER A 261 -22.62 7.14 -20.89
CA SER A 261 -22.49 5.75 -20.49
C SER A 261 -21.62 4.95 -21.44
N PHE A 262 -20.99 3.92 -20.91
CA PHE A 262 -20.24 2.93 -21.67
C PHE A 262 -20.57 1.54 -21.13
N ASP A 263 -20.93 0.64 -22.03
CA ASP A 263 -21.41 -0.70 -21.70
C ASP A 263 -20.43 -1.75 -22.25
N SER A 264 -20.15 -2.78 -21.46
CA SER A 264 -19.30 -3.89 -21.88
C SER A 264 -19.63 -5.16 -21.11
N VAL A 265 -19.42 -6.31 -21.75
CA VAL A 265 -19.52 -7.62 -21.08
C VAL A 265 -18.22 -7.99 -20.34
N SER A 266 -17.13 -7.22 -20.51
CA SER A 266 -15.91 -7.36 -19.72
C SER A 266 -15.99 -6.52 -18.46
N GLU A 267 -16.22 -7.16 -17.31
CA GLU A 267 -16.19 -6.48 -16.01
C GLU A 267 -14.80 -5.87 -15.73
N LYS A 268 -13.72 -6.57 -16.09
CA LYS A 268 -12.35 -6.11 -15.86
C LYS A 268 -12.07 -4.78 -16.56
N MET A 269 -12.52 -4.65 -17.83
CA MET A 269 -12.38 -3.41 -18.57
C MET A 269 -13.20 -2.28 -17.96
N ILE A 270 -14.43 -2.55 -17.51
CA ILE A 270 -15.27 -1.54 -16.85
C ILE A 270 -14.66 -1.06 -15.54
N ASN A 271 -14.15 -1.97 -14.71
CA ASN A 271 -13.47 -1.63 -13.47
C ASN A 271 -12.23 -0.76 -13.75
N GLN A 272 -11.43 -1.14 -14.75
CA GLN A 272 -10.25 -0.37 -15.17
C GLN A 272 -10.60 1.02 -15.71
N LEU A 273 -11.64 1.12 -16.54
CA LEU A 273 -12.14 2.40 -17.06
C LEU A 273 -12.64 3.29 -15.92
N GLN A 274 -13.32 2.71 -14.93
CA GLN A 274 -13.80 3.42 -13.75
C GLN A 274 -12.63 4.01 -12.94
N ILE A 275 -11.54 3.26 -12.73
CA ILE A 275 -10.34 3.77 -12.04
C ILE A 275 -9.65 4.85 -12.87
N LEU A 276 -9.55 4.70 -14.21
CA LEU A 276 -9.00 5.75 -15.07
C LEU A 276 -9.81 7.04 -15.03
N LEU A 277 -11.14 6.94 -15.03
CA LEU A 277 -12.00 8.13 -14.89
C LEU A 277 -11.78 8.79 -13.52
N LEU A 278 -11.71 8.01 -12.44
CA LEU A 278 -11.39 8.54 -11.12
C LEU A 278 -10.02 9.23 -11.09
N HIS A 279 -9.01 8.64 -11.73
CA HIS A 279 -7.67 9.22 -11.87
C HIS A 279 -7.70 10.60 -12.56
N LEU A 280 -8.66 10.81 -13.47
CA LEU A 280 -8.90 12.10 -14.13
C LEU A 280 -9.80 13.08 -13.35
N GLY A 281 -10.22 12.73 -12.13
CA GLY A 281 -11.15 13.52 -11.32
C GLY A 281 -12.63 13.33 -11.68
N ILE A 282 -12.97 12.26 -12.41
CA ILE A 282 -14.32 11.98 -12.91
C ILE A 282 -14.91 10.79 -12.15
N ILE A 283 -15.83 11.06 -11.23
CA ILE A 283 -16.56 10.00 -10.53
C ILE A 283 -17.63 9.40 -11.46
N SER A 284 -17.63 8.08 -11.56
CA SER A 284 -18.60 7.29 -12.33
C SER A 284 -19.20 6.18 -11.48
N LYS A 285 -20.40 5.72 -11.86
CA LYS A 285 -21.12 4.65 -11.17
C LYS A 285 -21.23 3.41 -12.06
N LYS A 286 -20.78 2.27 -11.55
CA LYS A 286 -20.93 0.97 -12.17
C LYS A 286 -22.29 0.37 -11.81
N TYR A 287 -22.98 -0.12 -12.82
CA TYR A 287 -24.15 -0.96 -12.73
C TYR A 287 -23.85 -2.30 -13.38
N SER A 288 -24.49 -3.35 -12.92
CA SER A 288 -24.44 -4.67 -13.56
C SER A 288 -25.88 -5.09 -13.79
N GLY A 289 -26.23 -5.31 -15.05
CA GLY A 289 -27.59 -5.63 -15.49
C GLY A 289 -28.00 -7.07 -15.20
N LYS A 290 -29.27 -7.39 -15.48
CA LYS A 290 -29.75 -8.78 -15.60
C LYS A 290 -29.30 -9.36 -16.95
N LYS A 291 -29.17 -10.70 -17.07
CA LYS A 291 -28.80 -11.40 -18.32
C LYS A 291 -29.60 -10.83 -19.50
N LEU A 292 -28.93 -10.56 -20.61
CA LEU A 292 -29.58 -10.16 -21.86
C LEU A 292 -30.65 -11.21 -22.22
N THR A 293 -31.90 -10.77 -22.42
CA THR A 293 -33.00 -11.63 -22.87
C THR A 293 -32.64 -12.28 -24.19
N SER A 294 -32.99 -13.55 -24.36
CA SER A 294 -32.76 -14.27 -25.62
C SER A 294 -33.54 -13.59 -26.74
N HIS A 295 -32.87 -13.23 -27.84
CA HIS A 295 -33.52 -12.62 -29.00
C HIS A 295 -33.37 -13.54 -30.22
N ILE A 296 -34.42 -13.64 -31.04
CA ILE A 296 -34.32 -14.31 -32.34
C ILE A 296 -33.77 -13.29 -33.34
N LEU A 297 -32.57 -13.56 -33.87
CA LEU A 297 -31.91 -12.70 -34.85
C LEU A 297 -31.63 -13.55 -36.09
N ASN A 298 -32.29 -13.22 -37.21
CA ASN A 298 -32.26 -14.00 -38.46
C ASN A 298 -32.60 -15.50 -38.26
N GLY A 299 -33.65 -15.81 -37.50
CA GLY A 299 -34.08 -17.19 -37.23
C GLY A 299 -33.19 -17.97 -36.24
N ARG A 300 -32.15 -17.36 -35.65
CA ARG A 300 -31.31 -17.98 -34.62
C ARG A 300 -31.60 -17.39 -33.25
N LEU A 301 -31.81 -18.25 -32.25
CA LEU A 301 -31.91 -17.85 -30.85
C LEU A 301 -30.55 -17.40 -30.33
N VAL A 302 -30.38 -16.10 -30.13
CA VAL A 302 -29.19 -15.50 -29.52
C VAL A 302 -29.47 -15.33 -28.03
N ALA A 303 -29.02 -16.29 -27.22
CA ALA A 303 -29.09 -16.21 -25.77
C ALA A 303 -27.96 -15.34 -25.21
N GLY A 304 -28.30 -14.36 -24.37
CA GLY A 304 -27.33 -13.56 -23.64
C GLY A 304 -26.61 -14.37 -22.56
N LYS A 305 -25.41 -14.88 -22.85
CA LYS A 305 -24.64 -15.72 -21.91
C LYS A 305 -23.98 -14.93 -20.77
N HIS A 306 -23.69 -13.65 -20.97
CA HIS A 306 -22.89 -12.83 -20.06
C HIS A 306 -23.68 -11.65 -19.49
N LEU A 307 -23.32 -11.21 -18.28
CA LEU A 307 -23.86 -10.01 -17.66
C LEU A 307 -23.33 -8.77 -18.39
N LEU A 308 -24.18 -7.77 -18.60
CA LEU A 308 -23.77 -6.48 -19.13
C LEU A 308 -23.38 -5.56 -17.97
N HIS A 309 -22.19 -4.99 -18.04
CA HIS A 309 -21.68 -4.03 -17.07
C HIS A 309 -21.71 -2.63 -17.69
N SER A 310 -22.41 -1.72 -17.02
CA SER A 310 -22.65 -0.36 -17.49
C SER A 310 -21.95 0.63 -16.58
N LEU A 311 -21.17 1.54 -17.17
CA LEU A 311 -20.53 2.62 -16.44
C LEU A 311 -21.20 3.94 -16.80
N GLU A 312 -21.84 4.60 -15.83
CA GLU A 312 -22.53 5.88 -16.04
C GLU A 312 -21.78 7.04 -15.37
N ILE A 313 -21.58 8.13 -16.12
CA ILE A 313 -21.06 9.41 -15.65
C ILE A 313 -22.20 10.43 -15.70
N LYS A 314 -22.49 11.10 -14.57
CA LYS A 314 -23.66 11.99 -14.42
C LYS A 314 -23.26 13.39 -13.92
N SER A 315 -24.21 14.33 -14.02
CA SER A 315 -24.12 15.66 -13.38
C SER A 315 -22.84 16.41 -13.80
N ARG A 316 -22.14 17.09 -12.88
CA ARG A 316 -20.93 17.88 -13.13
C ARG A 316 -19.80 17.06 -13.74
N PHE A 317 -19.71 15.76 -13.44
CA PHE A 317 -18.67 14.89 -13.97
C PHE A 317 -18.88 14.57 -15.45
N ALA A 318 -20.15 14.51 -15.89
CA ALA A 318 -20.47 14.34 -17.31
C ALA A 318 -20.06 15.58 -18.11
N VAL A 319 -20.32 16.77 -17.55
CA VAL A 319 -19.90 18.04 -18.14
C VAL A 319 -18.37 18.18 -18.12
N LEU A 320 -17.72 17.85 -17.01
CA LEU A 320 -16.26 17.86 -16.94
C LEU A 320 -15.62 16.91 -17.95
N LEU A 321 -16.17 15.70 -18.11
CA LEU A 321 -15.67 14.77 -19.13
C LEU A 321 -15.93 15.31 -20.54
N SER A 322 -17.08 15.96 -20.77
CA SER A 322 -17.40 16.51 -22.10
C SER A 322 -16.42 17.57 -22.58
N THR A 323 -15.84 18.37 -21.68
CA THR A 323 -14.85 19.38 -22.05
C THR A 323 -13.49 18.77 -22.40
N LEU A 324 -13.24 17.52 -22.00
CA LEU A 324 -12.01 16.80 -22.32
C LEU A 324 -12.12 15.99 -23.62
N LEU A 325 -13.29 15.42 -23.90
CA LEU A 325 -13.47 14.50 -25.03
C LEU A 325 -13.40 15.18 -26.40
N ASN A 326 -12.81 14.49 -27.36
CA ASN A 326 -12.79 14.88 -28.77
C ASN A 326 -13.43 13.79 -29.64
N LEU A 327 -14.76 13.85 -29.73
CA LEU A 327 -15.59 12.88 -30.45
C LEU A 327 -15.64 13.19 -31.93
N SER A 328 -15.57 12.14 -32.75
CA SER A 328 -15.65 12.23 -34.21
C SER A 328 -17.01 11.83 -34.72
N ASP A 329 -17.80 11.06 -33.97
CA ASP A 329 -19.21 10.86 -34.29
C ASP A 329 -19.98 12.18 -34.11
N GLU A 330 -20.50 12.71 -35.22
CA GLU A 330 -21.13 14.04 -35.26
C GLU A 330 -22.35 14.11 -34.33
N LEU A 331 -23.18 13.07 -34.29
CA LEU A 331 -24.38 13.03 -33.45
C LEU A 331 -24.01 12.97 -31.97
N LYS A 332 -23.00 12.18 -31.60
CA LYS A 332 -22.51 12.11 -30.21
C LYS A 332 -21.87 13.43 -29.81
N ALA A 333 -21.05 14.05 -30.68
CA ALA A 333 -20.41 15.33 -30.45
C ALA A 333 -21.42 16.48 -30.25
N GLU A 334 -22.48 16.53 -31.06
CA GLU A 334 -23.57 17.50 -30.87
C GLU A 334 -24.29 17.30 -29.53
N ARG A 335 -24.63 16.05 -29.19
CA ARG A 335 -25.27 15.73 -27.90
C ARG A 335 -24.38 16.08 -26.72
N LEU A 336 -23.08 15.95 -26.88
CA LEU A 336 -22.09 16.27 -25.86
C LEU A 336 -22.12 17.77 -25.51
N LYS A 337 -22.23 18.65 -26.50
CA LYS A 337 -22.34 20.12 -26.32
C LYS A 337 -23.62 20.55 -25.58
N LEU A 338 -24.65 19.71 -25.58
CA LEU A 338 -25.94 19.99 -24.94
C LEU A 338 -25.98 19.60 -23.45
N LEU A 339 -24.91 19.00 -22.92
CA LEU A 339 -24.82 18.63 -21.51
C LEU A 339 -24.72 19.89 -20.64
N LYS A 340 -25.47 19.93 -19.53
CA LYS A 340 -25.55 21.08 -18.62
C LYS A 340 -25.55 20.62 -17.17
N THR A 341 -24.84 21.32 -16.30
CA THR A 341 -24.91 21.06 -14.85
C THR A 341 -26.29 21.50 -14.34
N ARG A 342 -27.10 20.55 -13.86
CA ARG A 342 -28.45 20.82 -13.34
C ARG A 342 -28.57 20.68 -11.82
N ASN A 343 -27.94 19.64 -11.26
CA ASN A 343 -28.04 19.30 -9.83
C ASN A 343 -26.64 19.01 -9.26
N VAL A 344 -26.44 19.29 -7.97
CA VAL A 344 -25.24 18.86 -7.22
C VAL A 344 -25.12 17.33 -7.29
N SER A 345 -23.93 16.83 -7.64
CA SER A 345 -23.69 15.38 -7.69
C SER A 345 -23.67 14.82 -6.27
N HIS A 346 -24.29 13.65 -6.06
CA HIS A 346 -24.24 12.96 -4.78
C HIS A 346 -22.80 12.68 -4.32
N TYR A 347 -21.89 12.46 -5.27
CA TYR A 347 -20.48 12.21 -5.01
C TYR A 347 -19.66 13.46 -4.71
N ASP A 348 -20.24 14.64 -4.85
CA ASP A 348 -19.58 15.92 -4.57
C ASP A 348 -19.89 16.43 -3.15
N ILE A 349 -20.60 15.61 -2.36
CA ILE A 349 -21.03 15.92 -1.00
C ILE A 349 -19.88 15.64 -0.02
N ILE A 350 -19.65 16.58 0.91
CA ILE A 350 -18.86 16.34 2.11
C ILE A 350 -19.84 15.90 3.22
N PRO A 351 -19.82 14.62 3.66
CA PRO A 351 -20.70 14.13 4.70
C PRO A 351 -20.53 14.93 5.99
N TYR A 352 -21.62 15.17 6.72
CA TYR A 352 -21.63 15.88 8.03
C TYR A 352 -21.21 17.36 8.01
N ALA A 353 -20.65 17.86 6.89
CA ALA A 353 -20.09 19.20 6.80
C ALA A 353 -21.08 20.31 7.16
N GLY A 354 -22.36 20.21 6.75
CA GLY A 354 -23.36 21.23 7.08
C GLY A 354 -23.51 21.41 8.59
N LYS A 355 -23.63 20.31 9.35
CA LYS A 355 -23.78 20.34 10.80
C LYS A 355 -22.60 21.05 11.46
N VAL A 356 -21.40 20.58 11.15
CA VAL A 356 -20.16 21.02 11.80
C VAL A 356 -19.81 22.46 11.41
N ILE A 357 -19.92 22.81 10.13
CA ILE A 357 -19.66 24.17 9.63
C ILE A 357 -20.65 25.18 10.23
N PHE A 358 -21.96 24.89 10.22
CA PHE A 358 -22.93 25.85 10.73
C PHE A 358 -22.89 25.98 12.25
N GLN A 359 -22.47 24.93 12.96
CA GLN A 359 -22.20 25.00 14.39
C GLN A 359 -21.02 25.93 14.68
N GLU A 360 -19.87 25.72 14.02
CA GLU A 360 -18.68 26.58 14.13
C GLU A 360 -19.02 28.05 13.84
N LEU A 361 -19.74 28.31 12.74
CA LEU A 361 -20.16 29.66 12.37
C LEU A 361 -21.16 30.29 13.34
N SER A 362 -21.87 29.50 14.14
CA SER A 362 -22.76 29.99 15.19
C SER A 362 -21.97 30.33 16.46
N GLU A 363 -20.97 29.52 16.81
CA GLU A 363 -20.11 29.73 17.99
C GLU A 363 -19.20 30.95 17.84
N LYS A 364 -18.67 31.20 16.62
CA LYS A 364 -17.82 32.37 16.32
C LYS A 364 -18.61 33.66 16.05
N HIS A 365 -19.94 33.63 16.13
CA HIS A 365 -20.80 34.78 15.82
C HIS A 365 -20.95 35.72 17.04
N ILE A 366 -20.69 37.01 16.85
CA ILE A 366 -20.70 38.01 17.95
C ILE A 366 -22.00 38.82 18.06
N GLY A 367 -23.10 38.34 17.46
CA GLY A 367 -24.40 39.01 17.45
C GLY A 367 -24.64 39.91 16.23
N GLY A 368 -25.90 40.13 15.85
CA GLY A 368 -26.28 41.05 14.75
C GLY A 368 -25.80 40.67 13.33
N GLY A 369 -25.24 39.48 13.13
CA GLY A 369 -24.62 39.03 11.87
C GLY A 369 -23.11 39.28 11.79
N TRP A 370 -22.49 39.78 12.87
CA TRP A 370 -21.09 40.14 12.92
C TRP A 370 -20.17 38.97 13.26
N TYR A 371 -18.94 39.04 12.74
CA TYR A 371 -17.83 38.12 12.97
C TYR A 371 -16.54 38.93 13.17
N LYS A 372 -15.52 38.34 13.81
CA LYS A 372 -14.16 38.87 13.82
C LYS A 372 -13.30 38.10 12.83
N ASP A 373 -12.43 38.78 12.11
CA ASP A 373 -11.40 38.12 11.31
C ASP A 373 -10.15 37.78 12.15
N THR A 374 -9.15 37.16 11.51
CA THR A 374 -7.88 36.78 12.14
C THR A 374 -7.09 37.95 12.73
N GLN A 375 -7.35 39.18 12.29
CA GLN A 375 -6.72 40.41 12.81
C GLN A 375 -7.58 41.10 13.87
N GLY A 376 -8.72 40.51 14.25
CA GLY A 376 -9.66 41.08 15.22
C GLY A 376 -10.62 42.13 14.64
N THR A 377 -10.56 42.39 13.34
CA THR A 377 -11.43 43.36 12.67
C THR A 377 -12.84 42.80 12.52
N LYS A 378 -13.85 43.60 12.89
CA LYS A 378 -15.25 43.20 12.77
C LYS A 378 -15.71 43.27 11.31
N PHE A 379 -16.38 42.22 10.83
CA PHE A 379 -17.00 42.22 9.51
C PHE A 379 -18.38 41.56 9.53
N ARG A 380 -19.24 41.94 8.58
CA ARG A 380 -20.58 41.40 8.42
C ARG A 380 -20.74 40.78 7.03
N ARG A 381 -20.85 39.46 6.95
CA ARG A 381 -21.08 38.74 5.68
C ARG A 381 -22.08 37.60 5.85
N SER A 382 -23.24 37.76 5.24
CA SER A 382 -24.27 36.72 5.16
C SER A 382 -23.89 35.67 4.12
N ILE A 383 -24.21 34.40 4.39
CA ILE A 383 -24.16 33.34 3.38
C ILE A 383 -25.42 33.48 2.51
N LYS A 384 -25.27 33.39 1.19
CA LYS A 384 -26.35 33.60 0.22
C LYS A 384 -26.42 32.41 -0.74
N TYR A 385 -27.62 32.08 -1.19
CA TYR A 385 -27.81 31.23 -2.36
C TYR A 385 -27.27 31.94 -3.61
N PRO A 386 -26.95 31.21 -4.70
CA PRO A 386 -26.56 31.81 -5.98
C PRO A 386 -27.63 32.78 -6.53
N THR A 387 -28.90 32.60 -6.14
CA THR A 387 -30.02 33.50 -6.47
C THR A 387 -30.02 34.81 -5.67
N GLY A 388 -29.05 35.02 -4.76
CA GLY A 388 -28.90 36.23 -3.94
C GLY A 388 -29.67 36.21 -2.61
N SER A 389 -30.60 35.28 -2.42
CA SER A 389 -31.38 35.13 -1.18
C SER A 389 -30.49 34.72 0.00
N LYS A 390 -30.67 35.37 1.17
CA LYS A 390 -29.89 35.06 2.38
C LYS A 390 -30.27 33.68 2.94
N ILE A 391 -29.26 32.88 3.29
CA ILE A 391 -29.44 31.63 4.02
C ILE A 391 -29.57 31.98 5.50
N ARG A 392 -30.75 31.74 6.08
CA ARG A 392 -30.93 31.81 7.54
C ARG A 392 -30.48 30.48 8.14
N TYR A 393 -29.75 30.53 9.26
CA TYR A 393 -29.33 29.35 10.01
C TYR A 393 -30.54 28.69 10.70
N SER A 394 -31.47 28.11 9.93
CA SER A 394 -32.56 27.29 10.50
C SER A 394 -32.01 25.94 10.98
N SER A 395 -32.75 25.28 11.88
CA SER A 395 -32.48 23.91 12.32
C SER A 395 -32.27 22.94 11.14
N ASP A 396 -33.06 23.09 10.08
CA ASP A 396 -33.08 22.17 8.93
C ASP A 396 -31.82 22.23 8.05
N LEU A 397 -31.06 23.32 8.10
CA LEU A 397 -29.78 23.45 7.38
C LEU A 397 -28.62 22.79 8.14
N LYS A 398 -28.75 22.61 9.47
CA LYS A 398 -27.74 21.92 10.28
C LYS A 398 -27.70 20.42 9.97
N GLU A 399 -28.75 19.83 9.42
CA GLU A 399 -28.78 18.37 9.16
C GLU A 399 -28.39 17.98 7.73
N LYS A 400 -28.35 18.94 6.79
CA LYS A 400 -28.07 18.65 5.38
C LYS A 400 -26.57 18.66 5.09
N SER A 401 -26.08 17.62 4.43
CA SER A 401 -24.70 17.58 3.93
C SER A 401 -24.51 18.62 2.81
N LEU A 402 -23.31 19.22 2.74
CA LEU A 402 -23.00 20.27 1.76
C LEU A 402 -22.11 19.73 0.65
N GLY A 403 -22.43 20.09 -0.59
CA GLY A 403 -21.56 19.85 -1.75
C GLY A 403 -20.37 20.79 -1.78
N LYS A 404 -19.23 20.34 -2.31
CA LYS A 404 -18.04 21.18 -2.52
C LYS A 404 -18.35 22.45 -3.32
N THR A 405 -19.12 22.31 -4.40
CA THR A 405 -19.57 23.47 -5.19
C THR A 405 -20.42 24.44 -4.36
N GLN A 406 -21.30 23.93 -3.49
CA GLN A 406 -22.12 24.78 -2.63
C GLN A 406 -21.27 25.54 -1.61
N ILE A 407 -20.30 24.87 -1.00
CA ILE A 407 -19.37 25.49 -0.04
C ILE A 407 -18.60 26.66 -0.68
N LYS A 408 -18.19 26.50 -1.94
CA LYS A 408 -17.51 27.56 -2.70
C LYS A 408 -18.47 28.68 -3.12
N GLU A 409 -19.54 28.35 -3.83
CA GLU A 409 -20.49 29.32 -4.40
C GLU A 409 -21.24 30.14 -3.34
N TRP A 410 -21.53 29.55 -2.18
CA TRP A 410 -22.22 30.24 -1.10
C TRP A 410 -21.28 31.13 -0.27
N GLY A 411 -19.98 31.13 -0.57
CA GLY A 411 -18.95 31.89 0.14
C GLY A 411 -18.62 31.35 1.53
N ILE A 412 -18.92 30.07 1.80
CA ILE A 412 -18.64 29.41 3.08
C ILE A 412 -17.13 29.27 3.27
N GLN A 413 -16.42 28.79 2.25
CA GLN A 413 -14.96 28.61 2.29
C GLN A 413 -14.23 29.92 2.64
N GLU A 414 -14.52 31.01 1.92
CA GLU A 414 -13.92 32.32 2.17
C GLU A 414 -14.22 32.83 3.58
N LYS A 415 -15.44 32.58 4.08
CA LYS A 415 -15.84 33.00 5.42
C LYS A 415 -15.09 32.22 6.51
N LEU A 416 -14.96 30.90 6.38
CA LEU A 416 -14.19 30.05 7.31
C LEU A 416 -12.71 30.46 7.36
N ASN A 417 -12.11 30.73 6.20
CA ASN A 417 -10.75 31.25 6.11
C ASN A 417 -10.62 32.61 6.83
N LYS A 418 -11.56 33.53 6.60
CA LYS A 418 -11.51 34.87 7.17
C LYS A 418 -11.61 34.88 8.70
N ILE A 419 -12.38 33.96 9.30
CA ILE A 419 -12.50 33.84 10.76
C ILE A 419 -11.37 33.03 11.41
N GLY A 420 -10.46 32.46 10.62
CA GLY A 420 -9.37 31.62 11.13
C GLY A 420 -9.86 30.34 11.81
N SER A 421 -10.91 29.70 11.29
CA SER A 421 -11.41 28.43 11.84
C SER A 421 -10.51 27.26 11.47
N ASP A 422 -10.28 26.33 12.39
CA ASP A 422 -9.52 25.11 12.13
C ASP A 422 -10.17 24.23 11.04
N LEU A 423 -11.51 24.33 10.88
CA LEU A 423 -12.24 23.66 9.80
C LEU A 423 -11.86 24.19 8.41
N ALA A 424 -11.32 25.41 8.31
CA ALA A 424 -10.93 25.98 7.03
C ALA A 424 -9.85 25.13 6.36
N ASN A 425 -8.89 24.63 7.13
CA ASN A 425 -7.81 23.77 6.63
C ASN A 425 -8.36 22.47 6.04
N PHE A 426 -9.26 21.79 6.77
CA PHE A 426 -9.92 20.57 6.29
C PHE A 426 -10.71 20.82 5.00
N ILE A 427 -11.51 21.89 4.96
CA ILE A 427 -12.34 22.20 3.79
C ILE A 427 -11.50 22.57 2.58
N ASN A 428 -10.43 23.37 2.76
CA ASN A 428 -9.49 23.71 1.69
C ASN A 428 -8.84 22.44 1.15
N HIS A 429 -8.31 21.58 2.03
CA HIS A 429 -7.70 20.30 1.66
C HIS A 429 -8.66 19.41 0.85
N VAL A 430 -9.90 19.22 1.32
CA VAL A 430 -10.89 18.40 0.59
C VAL A 430 -11.23 18.94 -0.80
N ILE A 431 -11.29 20.26 -0.94
CA ILE A 431 -11.64 20.92 -2.22
C ILE A 431 -10.45 20.91 -3.17
N GLU A 432 -9.26 21.28 -2.70
CA GLU A 432 -8.06 21.47 -3.51
C GLU A 432 -7.41 20.13 -3.92
N ASP A 433 -7.34 19.16 -3.00
CA ASP A 433 -6.74 17.85 -3.24
C ASP A 433 -7.69 16.83 -3.87
N SER A 434 -8.89 17.26 -4.30
CA SER A 434 -9.87 16.41 -4.99
C SER A 434 -10.24 15.15 -4.20
N ILE A 435 -10.52 15.33 -2.90
CA ILE A 435 -10.89 14.25 -1.96
C ILE A 435 -12.39 14.01 -1.95
N PHE A 436 -12.83 12.78 -2.17
CA PHE A 436 -14.21 12.36 -2.18
C PHE A 436 -14.48 11.40 -1.04
N PHE A 437 -15.75 11.32 -0.62
CA PHE A 437 -16.19 10.42 0.43
C PHE A 437 -17.25 9.49 -0.13
N LEU A 438 -16.93 8.21 -0.22
CA LEU A 438 -17.82 7.21 -0.80
C LEU A 438 -18.24 6.20 0.25
N LYS A 439 -19.54 5.87 0.28
CA LYS A 439 -20.05 4.89 1.24
C LYS A 439 -19.58 3.48 0.90
N VAL A 440 -19.21 2.71 1.92
CA VAL A 440 -19.11 1.26 1.83
C VAL A 440 -20.51 0.70 1.51
N LYS A 441 -20.61 0.01 0.38
CA LYS A 441 -21.84 -0.68 -0.05
C LYS A 441 -21.94 -2.04 0.60
N ASN A 442 -20.85 -2.81 0.55
CA ASN A 442 -20.73 -4.12 1.17
C ASN A 442 -19.25 -4.47 1.43
N VAL A 443 -19.06 -5.44 2.33
CA VAL A 443 -17.80 -6.12 2.60
C VAL A 443 -18.14 -7.61 2.56
N GLU A 444 -17.51 -8.34 1.65
CA GLU A 444 -17.84 -9.75 1.35
C GLU A 444 -16.57 -10.59 1.28
N GLU A 445 -16.64 -11.86 1.64
CA GLU A 445 -15.48 -12.76 1.54
C GLU A 445 -15.05 -12.96 0.09
N SER A 446 -13.74 -13.05 -0.13
CA SER A 446 -13.16 -13.28 -1.44
C SER A 446 -12.24 -14.51 -1.40
N LYS A 447 -12.07 -15.13 -2.57
CA LYS A 447 -11.20 -16.30 -2.73
C LYS A 447 -9.78 -15.99 -2.26
N PRO A 448 -9.13 -16.90 -1.52
CA PRO A 448 -7.74 -16.72 -1.11
C PRO A 448 -6.79 -16.60 -2.30
N GLU A 449 -6.02 -15.52 -2.32
CA GLU A 449 -5.02 -15.22 -3.35
C GLU A 449 -3.72 -14.72 -2.73
N LYS A 450 -2.62 -14.81 -3.49
CA LYS A 450 -1.35 -14.17 -3.12
C LYS A 450 -1.58 -12.67 -2.96
N THR A 451 -0.91 -12.08 -1.99
CA THR A 451 -1.05 -10.65 -1.70
C THR A 451 0.29 -9.93 -1.77
N TYR A 452 0.20 -8.63 -1.99
CA TYR A 452 1.33 -7.72 -2.15
C TYR A 452 1.12 -6.53 -1.24
N ASP A 453 2.21 -5.96 -0.75
CA ASP A 453 2.18 -4.69 -0.05
C ASP A 453 3.47 -3.90 -0.28
N ILE A 454 3.43 -2.60 0.03
CA ILE A 454 4.55 -1.69 -0.17
C ILE A 454 4.76 -0.85 1.09
N GLN A 455 6.01 -0.73 1.56
CA GLN A 455 6.36 0.20 2.62
C GLN A 455 6.68 1.57 2.01
N VAL A 456 6.09 2.60 2.59
CA VAL A 456 6.13 4.00 2.14
C VAL A 456 6.73 4.82 3.28
N GLU A 457 7.72 5.65 2.94
CA GLU A 457 8.45 6.51 3.87
C GLU A 457 7.53 7.57 4.51
N ASN A 458 7.73 7.87 5.80
CA ASN A 458 7.08 8.92 6.61
C ASN A 458 5.54 8.87 6.76
N ALA A 459 4.80 8.88 5.66
CA ALA A 459 3.34 9.02 5.67
C ALA A 459 2.61 7.71 6.01
N HIS A 460 3.25 6.56 5.76
CA HIS A 460 2.67 5.23 5.99
C HIS A 460 1.32 4.97 5.31
N GLU A 461 1.03 5.69 4.23
CA GLU A 461 -0.20 5.56 3.46
C GLU A 461 0.08 5.74 1.96
N PHE A 462 -0.81 5.20 1.13
CA PHE A 462 -0.79 5.40 -0.31
C PHE A 462 -2.20 5.27 -0.89
N ILE A 463 -2.35 5.56 -2.18
CA ILE A 463 -3.64 5.47 -2.86
C ILE A 463 -3.71 4.17 -3.68
N ALA A 464 -4.66 3.29 -3.34
CA ALA A 464 -4.94 2.02 -4.02
C ALA A 464 -6.35 2.00 -4.62
N ASN A 465 -6.46 1.89 -5.95
CA ASN A 465 -7.71 2.03 -6.70
C ASN A 465 -8.50 3.29 -6.31
N GLY A 466 -7.77 4.38 -5.98
CA GLY A 466 -8.32 5.66 -5.56
C GLY A 466 -8.69 5.77 -4.08
N MET A 467 -8.68 4.68 -3.30
CA MET A 467 -8.91 4.73 -1.86
C MET A 467 -7.61 5.06 -1.13
N VAL A 468 -7.68 5.91 -0.09
CA VAL A 468 -6.55 6.13 0.81
C VAL A 468 -6.43 4.95 1.75
N VAL A 469 -5.31 4.25 1.66
CA VAL A 469 -5.03 3.01 2.38
C VAL A 469 -3.72 3.13 3.14
N HIS A 470 -3.64 2.41 4.25
CA HIS A 470 -2.45 2.35 5.07
C HIS A 470 -1.49 1.28 4.52
N ASN A 471 -0.18 1.44 4.73
CA ASN A 471 0.80 0.39 4.44
C ASN A 471 1.07 -0.50 5.66
N CYS A 472 1.80 -1.60 5.49
CA CYS A 472 2.13 -2.44 6.62
C CYS A 472 3.06 -1.75 7.65
N LEU A 473 2.48 -1.20 8.72
CA LEU A 473 3.24 -0.86 9.92
C LEU A 473 3.29 -2.04 10.89
N GLY A 474 4.48 -2.27 11.45
CA GLY A 474 4.61 -2.97 12.72
C GLY A 474 3.80 -2.23 13.79
N LYS A 475 2.92 -2.94 14.50
CA LYS A 475 1.96 -2.33 15.46
C LYS A 475 2.60 -1.48 16.57
N PHE A 476 3.82 -1.82 16.95
CA PHE A 476 4.55 -1.21 18.05
C PHE A 476 5.93 -0.68 17.62
N HIS A 477 6.56 -1.31 16.63
CA HIS A 477 7.88 -0.95 16.15
C HIS A 477 7.78 -0.44 14.71
N PRO A 478 7.90 0.89 14.46
CA PRO A 478 7.75 1.48 13.14
C PRO A 478 9.03 1.38 12.28
N HIS A 479 10.01 0.57 12.70
CA HIS A 479 11.29 0.36 12.00
C HIS A 479 11.31 -0.99 11.27
N GLY A 480 12.24 -1.14 10.34
CA GLY A 480 12.27 -2.26 9.38
C GLY A 480 12.31 -3.64 10.03
N ASP A 481 11.66 -4.61 9.37
CA ASP A 481 11.49 -5.98 9.87
C ASP A 481 12.82 -6.71 10.11
N THR A 482 13.87 -6.33 9.37
CA THR A 482 15.21 -6.94 9.49
C THR A 482 15.77 -6.78 10.90
N ALA A 483 15.72 -5.56 11.47
CA ALA A 483 16.23 -5.31 12.81
C ALA A 483 15.46 -6.09 13.89
N VAL A 484 14.13 -6.21 13.70
CA VAL A 484 13.26 -6.99 14.59
C VAL A 484 13.58 -8.48 14.49
N TYR A 485 13.78 -8.98 13.27
CA TYR A 485 14.10 -10.38 13.04
C TYR A 485 15.49 -10.75 13.58
N ASP A 486 16.51 -9.92 13.36
CA ASP A 486 17.87 -10.15 13.86
C ASP A 486 17.89 -10.14 15.40
N ALA A 487 17.16 -9.21 16.03
CA ALA A 487 17.00 -9.20 17.49
C ALA A 487 16.29 -10.47 17.99
N LEU A 488 15.23 -10.91 17.30
CA LEU A 488 14.52 -12.15 17.63
C LEU A 488 15.42 -13.38 17.50
N VAL A 489 16.19 -13.47 16.42
CA VAL A 489 17.14 -14.56 16.19
C VAL A 489 18.21 -14.58 17.28
N ARG A 490 18.81 -13.43 17.60
CA ARG A 490 19.78 -13.31 18.69
C ARG A 490 19.20 -13.77 20.02
N MET A 491 17.93 -13.45 20.32
CA MET A 491 17.25 -13.90 21.54
C MET A 491 16.94 -15.40 21.59
N ALA A 492 17.03 -16.09 20.45
CA ALA A 492 16.81 -17.53 20.33
C ALA A 492 18.11 -18.35 20.33
N GLN A 493 19.27 -17.71 20.14
CA GLN A 493 20.56 -18.38 20.02
C GLN A 493 21.18 -18.68 21.40
N PRO A 494 21.43 -19.95 21.74
CA PRO A 494 21.98 -20.33 23.05
C PRO A 494 23.43 -19.89 23.27
N PHE A 495 24.20 -19.70 22.20
CA PHE A 495 25.57 -19.19 22.27
C PHE A 495 25.65 -17.66 22.39
N ALA A 496 24.54 -16.94 22.15
CA ALA A 496 24.49 -15.48 22.17
C ALA A 496 23.96 -14.92 23.50
N LEU A 497 23.03 -15.63 24.16
CA LEU A 497 22.46 -15.27 25.46
C LEU A 497 22.58 -16.43 26.45
N ARG A 498 22.95 -16.12 27.70
CA ARG A 498 23.06 -17.12 28.77
C ARG A 498 21.72 -17.79 29.10
N TYR A 499 20.63 -17.01 29.06
CA TYR A 499 19.26 -17.47 29.21
C TYR A 499 18.42 -16.98 28.01
N PRO A 500 18.26 -17.81 26.97
CA PRO A 500 17.46 -17.48 25.79
C PRO A 500 16.02 -17.11 26.17
N LEU A 501 15.51 -16.06 25.54
CA LEU A 501 14.13 -15.57 25.78
C LEU A 501 13.13 -16.13 24.77
N ILE A 502 13.64 -16.58 23.62
CA ILE A 502 12.85 -17.12 22.52
C ILE A 502 13.25 -18.57 22.32
N GLN A 503 12.25 -19.44 22.19
CA GLN A 503 12.44 -20.80 21.72
C GLN A 503 12.16 -20.81 20.22
N GLY A 504 13.19 -21.04 19.41
CA GLY A 504 13.09 -21.15 17.95
C GLY A 504 12.89 -22.59 17.48
N GLN A 505 12.23 -22.75 16.34
CA GLN A 505 12.15 -23.99 15.56
C GLN A 505 12.49 -23.68 14.10
N GLY A 506 13.45 -24.41 13.54
CA GLY A 506 14.06 -24.14 12.23
C GLY A 506 15.52 -23.71 12.37
N ASN A 507 16.14 -23.27 11.28
CA ASN A 507 17.53 -22.80 11.28
C ASN A 507 17.62 -21.34 11.78
N PHE A 508 18.19 -21.15 12.97
CA PHE A 508 18.43 -19.85 13.62
C PHE A 508 19.91 -19.43 13.58
N GLY A 509 20.71 -20.02 12.69
CA GLY A 509 22.14 -19.79 12.57
C GLY A 509 22.96 -20.66 13.52
N SER A 510 24.28 -20.58 13.37
CA SER A 510 25.27 -21.38 14.10
C SER A 510 26.37 -20.50 14.69
N ILE A 511 27.18 -21.06 15.58
CA ILE A 511 28.39 -20.40 16.11
C ILE A 511 29.49 -20.21 15.04
N ASP A 512 29.36 -20.95 13.93
CA ASP A 512 30.26 -20.91 12.77
C ASP A 512 30.05 -19.66 11.90
N GLY A 513 29.02 -18.87 12.20
CA GLY A 513 28.67 -17.65 11.48
C GLY A 513 27.62 -17.83 10.40
N ASP A 514 26.99 -19.00 10.31
CA ASP A 514 25.90 -19.20 9.37
C ASP A 514 24.72 -18.29 9.74
N ALA A 515 24.23 -17.58 8.74
CA ALA A 515 23.05 -16.74 8.88
C ALA A 515 21.80 -17.60 9.16
N PRO A 516 20.83 -17.09 9.92
CA PRO A 516 19.54 -17.75 10.10
C PRO A 516 18.81 -17.92 8.75
N ALA A 517 17.94 -18.91 8.67
CA ALA A 517 17.05 -19.03 7.52
C ALA A 517 16.09 -17.83 7.44
N ALA A 518 15.51 -17.59 6.27
CA ALA A 518 14.55 -16.50 6.13
C ALA A 518 13.32 -16.69 7.07
N MET A 519 12.79 -15.60 7.62
CA MET A 519 11.67 -15.54 8.59
C MET A 519 10.39 -16.33 8.22
N ARG A 520 10.25 -16.73 6.95
CA ARG A 520 9.14 -17.56 6.43
C ARG A 520 9.27 -19.05 6.77
N TYR A 521 10.48 -19.50 7.08
CA TYR A 521 10.84 -20.88 7.44
C TYR A 521 11.08 -21.07 8.92
N THR A 522 11.28 -19.99 9.68
CA THR A 522 11.48 -20.06 11.13
C THR A 522 10.19 -19.81 11.89
N GLU A 523 10.01 -20.57 12.95
CA GLU A 523 8.91 -20.40 13.90
C GLU A 523 9.47 -20.21 15.31
N CYS A 524 8.75 -19.48 16.15
CA CYS A 524 9.21 -19.20 17.50
C CYS A 524 8.06 -19.11 18.50
N ARG A 525 8.41 -19.27 19.79
CA ARG A 525 7.56 -18.96 20.94
C ARG A 525 8.42 -18.44 22.10
N LEU A 526 7.79 -18.00 23.19
CA LEU A 526 8.53 -17.63 24.41
C LEU A 526 9.09 -18.87 25.10
N THR A 527 10.25 -18.73 25.74
CA THR A 527 10.73 -19.73 26.70
C THR A 527 9.92 -19.66 28.00
N SER A 528 9.97 -20.71 28.81
CA SER A 528 9.37 -20.69 30.16
C SER A 528 9.94 -19.55 30.99
N PHE A 529 11.27 -19.35 30.93
CA PHE A 529 11.97 -18.24 31.58
C PHE A 529 11.45 -16.87 31.15
N ALA A 530 11.30 -16.62 29.84
CA ALA A 530 10.77 -15.35 29.34
C ALA A 530 9.31 -15.09 29.72
N SER A 531 8.53 -16.15 29.98
CA SER A 531 7.14 -15.99 30.42
C SER A 531 7.04 -15.33 31.80
N GLU A 532 8.02 -15.55 32.69
CA GLU A 532 8.09 -14.87 34.00
C GLU A 532 8.29 -13.36 33.85
N CYS A 533 8.92 -12.89 32.76
CA CYS A 533 9.08 -11.47 32.51
C CYS A 533 7.76 -10.73 32.20
N LEU A 534 6.73 -11.47 31.77
CA LEU A 534 5.40 -10.95 31.42
C LEU A 534 4.34 -11.27 32.49
N LYS A 535 4.73 -11.89 33.59
CA LYS A 535 3.82 -12.32 34.65
C LYS A 535 3.10 -11.11 35.24
N ASP A 536 1.81 -11.27 35.48
CA ASP A 536 0.93 -10.26 36.07
C ASP A 536 0.84 -8.91 35.32
N ILE A 537 1.31 -8.81 34.07
CA ILE A 537 1.23 -7.57 33.28
C ILE A 537 -0.20 -7.06 33.06
N ASN A 538 -1.21 -7.95 33.09
CA ASN A 538 -2.62 -7.59 32.91
C ASN A 538 -3.31 -7.12 34.21
N LYS A 539 -2.59 -7.09 35.35
CA LYS A 539 -3.14 -6.67 36.65
C LYS A 539 -2.82 -5.20 36.97
N ASN A 540 -2.64 -4.36 35.95
CA ASN A 540 -2.24 -2.94 36.09
C ASN A 540 -0.95 -2.75 36.92
N THR A 541 -0.01 -3.68 36.82
CA THR A 541 1.28 -3.65 37.55
C THR A 541 2.28 -2.67 36.95
N VAL A 542 2.09 -2.26 35.69
CA VAL A 542 2.95 -1.32 34.97
C VAL A 542 2.11 -0.26 34.26
N ARG A 543 2.70 0.92 34.05
CA ARG A 543 2.06 2.00 33.28
C ARG A 543 2.05 1.64 31.80
N PHE A 544 0.94 1.94 31.14
CA PHE A 544 0.81 1.84 29.69
C PHE A 544 0.72 3.25 29.08
N VAL A 545 1.41 3.45 27.96
CA VAL A 545 1.39 4.70 27.18
C VAL A 545 0.87 4.42 25.77
N PRO A 546 0.29 5.42 25.08
CA PRO A 546 -0.05 5.27 23.66
C PRO A 546 1.22 4.94 22.84
N ASN A 547 1.08 4.10 21.81
CA ASN A 547 2.13 3.81 20.84
C ASN A 547 2.36 5.00 19.88
N PHE A 548 3.29 4.86 18.91
CA PHE A 548 3.71 5.94 18.02
C PHE A 548 2.58 6.60 17.20
N ASP A 549 1.52 5.86 16.85
CA ASP A 549 0.35 6.38 16.12
C ASP A 549 -0.88 6.58 17.02
N ALA A 550 -0.71 6.44 18.34
CA ALA A 550 -1.75 6.51 19.37
C ALA A 550 -2.96 5.58 19.16
N SER A 551 -2.85 4.56 18.30
CA SER A 551 -3.93 3.60 18.05
C SER A 551 -3.97 2.44 19.07
N LEU A 552 -2.84 2.15 19.71
CA LEU A 552 -2.66 1.09 20.70
C LEU A 552 -1.97 1.63 21.95
N LYS A 553 -1.91 0.79 23.00
CA LYS A 553 -1.13 1.07 24.20
C LYS A 553 -0.03 0.05 24.36
N GLU A 554 1.14 0.50 24.81
CA GLU A 554 2.32 -0.31 25.10
C GLU A 554 2.80 -0.07 26.55
N PRO A 555 3.40 -1.08 27.20
CA PRO A 555 3.89 -0.94 28.56
C PRO A 555 5.20 -0.12 28.59
N THR A 556 5.37 0.76 29.58
CA THR A 556 6.62 1.54 29.73
C THR A 556 7.80 0.69 30.21
N CYS A 557 7.51 -0.40 30.92
CA CYS A 557 8.47 -1.40 31.37
C CYS A 557 7.75 -2.76 31.47
N LEU A 558 8.53 -3.84 31.49
CA LEU A 558 7.99 -5.17 31.80
C LEU A 558 8.03 -5.40 33.32
N PRO A 559 7.08 -6.18 33.89
CA PRO A 559 7.15 -6.60 35.28
C PRO A 559 8.48 -7.29 35.65
N ALA A 560 9.04 -8.08 34.71
CA ALA A 560 10.42 -8.58 34.75
C ALA A 560 10.89 -9.10 36.12
N LEU A 561 10.26 -10.17 36.61
CA LEU A 561 10.69 -10.87 37.85
C LEU A 561 12.18 -11.23 37.88
N PRO A 562 12.77 -11.86 36.84
CA PRO A 562 14.20 -12.13 36.83
C PRO A 562 15.02 -10.87 36.49
N PRO A 563 16.18 -10.64 37.14
CA PRO A 563 17.05 -9.47 36.91
C PRO A 563 17.83 -9.58 35.58
N LEU A 564 17.11 -9.47 34.45
CA LEU A 564 17.61 -9.75 33.10
C LEU A 564 18.91 -9.03 32.73
N LEU A 565 19.11 -7.80 33.21
CA LEU A 565 20.31 -7.01 32.92
C LEU A 565 21.59 -7.69 33.41
N LEU A 566 21.57 -8.26 34.62
CA LEU A 566 22.73 -8.95 35.19
C LEU A 566 22.87 -10.36 34.60
N LEU A 567 21.75 -11.06 34.41
CA LEU A 567 21.74 -12.45 33.93
C LEU A 567 22.23 -12.60 32.50
N ASN A 568 21.73 -11.76 31.59
CA ASN A 568 22.07 -11.83 30.16
C ASN A 568 23.11 -10.79 29.74
N GLY A 569 23.36 -9.76 30.57
CA GLY A 569 24.26 -8.68 30.20
C GLY A 569 23.67 -7.76 29.13
N SER A 570 24.47 -6.78 28.71
CA SER A 570 24.14 -5.89 27.60
C SER A 570 25.40 -5.28 27.01
N THR A 571 25.44 -5.16 25.70
CA THR A 571 26.51 -4.49 24.97
C THR A 571 25.87 -3.45 24.06
N GLY A 572 26.34 -2.21 24.11
CA GLY A 572 25.77 -1.13 23.33
C GLY A 572 26.72 0.04 23.16
N ILE A 573 26.64 0.70 22.00
CA ILE A 573 27.42 1.88 21.67
C ILE A 573 26.44 3.01 21.37
N ALA A 574 26.62 4.14 22.06
CA ALA A 574 25.87 5.37 21.85
C ALA A 574 26.81 6.50 21.44
N VAL A 575 26.27 7.67 21.09
CA VAL A 575 27.09 8.84 20.77
C VAL A 575 27.80 9.31 22.04
N GLY A 576 29.11 9.09 22.11
CA GLY A 576 29.97 9.49 23.23
C GLY A 576 30.02 8.53 24.43
N MET A 577 29.33 7.38 24.38
CA MET A 577 29.30 6.40 25.46
C MET A 577 29.27 4.96 24.93
N ALA A 578 29.80 4.02 25.70
CA ALA A 578 29.70 2.59 25.42
C ALA A 578 29.47 1.82 26.72
N THR A 579 28.66 0.75 26.65
CA THR A 579 28.40 -0.16 27.76
C THR A 579 28.71 -1.59 27.36
N ASN A 580 29.24 -2.36 28.31
CA ASN A 580 29.45 -3.78 28.15
C ASN A 580 29.37 -4.46 29.53
N ILE A 581 28.26 -5.14 29.80
CA ILE A 581 27.98 -5.86 31.04
C ILE A 581 27.98 -7.35 30.71
N PRO A 582 28.84 -8.17 31.33
CA PRO A 582 28.88 -9.60 31.07
C PRO A 582 27.70 -10.31 31.78
N PRO A 583 27.27 -11.47 31.27
CA PRO A 583 26.22 -12.29 31.88
C PRO A 583 26.67 -12.91 33.22
N HIS A 584 25.70 -13.26 34.07
CA HIS A 584 25.91 -13.84 35.41
C HIS A 584 24.99 -15.03 35.66
N ASN A 585 25.35 -15.84 36.65
CA ASN A 585 24.58 -17.00 37.04
C ASN A 585 23.29 -16.61 37.80
N LEU A 586 22.19 -17.31 37.54
CA LEU A 586 20.89 -17.02 38.15
C LEU A 586 20.88 -17.29 39.65
N ALA A 587 21.44 -18.42 40.11
CA ALA A 587 21.45 -18.76 41.52
C ALA A 587 22.29 -17.74 42.31
N GLU A 588 23.51 -17.48 41.87
CA GLU A 588 24.41 -16.51 42.51
C GLU A 588 23.80 -15.09 42.56
N THR A 589 23.11 -14.68 41.49
CA THR A 589 22.45 -13.37 41.45
C THR A 589 21.27 -13.31 42.43
N VAL A 590 20.47 -14.37 42.56
CA VAL A 590 19.35 -14.43 43.51
C VAL A 590 19.86 -14.48 44.95
N ASP A 591 20.93 -15.22 45.22
CA ASP A 591 21.56 -15.27 46.54
C ASP A 591 22.06 -13.89 46.97
N ALA A 592 22.71 -13.15 46.06
CA ALA A 592 23.15 -11.79 46.33
C ALA A 592 22.00 -10.79 46.55
N ILE A 593 20.91 -10.91 45.79
CA ILE A 593 19.70 -10.09 46.00
C ILE A 593 19.08 -10.41 47.36
N THR A 594 19.01 -11.69 47.73
CA THR A 594 18.45 -12.13 49.02
C THR A 594 19.30 -11.63 50.19
N ALA A 595 20.63 -11.76 50.09
CA ALA A 595 21.56 -11.22 51.08
C ALA A 595 21.43 -9.69 51.23
N TYR A 596 21.21 -8.96 50.14
CA TYR A 596 20.97 -7.52 50.19
C TYR A 596 19.63 -7.15 50.83
N ILE A 597 18.58 -7.96 50.61
CA ILE A 597 17.27 -7.77 51.26
C ILE A 597 17.38 -8.00 52.77
N GLU A 598 18.10 -9.04 53.19
CA GLU A 598 18.32 -9.38 54.61
C GLU A 598 19.23 -8.36 55.31
N ASN A 599 20.26 -7.86 54.62
CA ASN A 599 21.17 -6.85 55.12
C ASN A 599 21.36 -5.70 54.11
N PRO A 600 20.58 -4.61 54.22
CA PRO A 600 20.73 -3.45 53.34
C PRO A 600 22.07 -2.71 53.45
N SER A 601 22.88 -2.99 54.48
CA SER A 601 24.22 -2.43 54.69
C SER A 601 25.35 -3.36 54.24
N ILE A 602 25.02 -4.48 53.57
CA ILE A 602 26.00 -5.41 53.03
C ILE A 602 27.00 -4.69 52.11
N THR A 603 28.27 -4.99 52.29
CA THR A 603 29.36 -4.37 51.53
C THR A 603 29.53 -5.05 50.17
N ILE A 604 30.22 -4.38 49.24
CA ILE A 604 30.53 -4.96 47.93
C ILE A 604 31.37 -6.24 48.09
N ASP A 605 32.33 -6.25 49.02
CA ASP A 605 33.19 -7.41 49.24
C ASP A 605 32.41 -8.62 49.80
N GLU A 606 31.35 -8.39 50.58
CA GLU A 606 30.42 -9.43 51.03
C GLU A 606 29.50 -9.91 49.90
N LEU A 607 28.97 -9.00 49.06
CA LEU A 607 28.19 -9.38 47.87
C LEU A 607 28.99 -10.25 46.89
N MET A 608 30.29 -10.00 46.77
CA MET A 608 31.20 -10.79 45.95
C MET A 608 31.44 -12.22 46.47
N GLN A 609 31.05 -12.53 47.71
CA GLN A 609 31.05 -13.91 48.20
C GLN A 609 29.89 -14.72 47.60
N HIS A 610 28.80 -14.05 47.24
CA HIS A 610 27.64 -14.65 46.58
C HIS A 610 27.82 -14.69 45.05
N ILE A 611 28.28 -13.60 44.42
CA ILE A 611 28.58 -13.54 42.98
C ILE A 611 30.08 -13.67 42.76
N LYS A 612 30.51 -14.87 42.36
CA LYS A 612 31.94 -15.18 42.19
C LYS A 612 32.53 -14.50 40.96
N GLY A 613 31.73 -14.31 39.93
CA GLY A 613 32.12 -13.66 38.71
C GLY A 613 31.10 -13.84 37.57
N PRO A 614 31.45 -13.40 36.35
CA PRO A 614 30.61 -13.60 35.18
C PRO A 614 30.47 -15.07 34.74
N ASP A 615 29.33 -15.40 34.14
CA ASP A 615 28.97 -16.74 33.63
C ASP A 615 28.61 -16.63 32.13
N PHE A 616 29.57 -16.93 31.25
CA PHE A 616 29.43 -16.79 29.81
C PHE A 616 28.71 -18.01 29.17
N PRO A 617 27.87 -17.81 28.13
CA PRO A 617 27.13 -18.91 27.50
C PRO A 617 28.02 -19.96 26.83
N THR A 618 29.25 -19.61 26.44
CA THR A 618 30.22 -20.52 25.81
C THR A 618 31.23 -21.11 26.80
N GLY A 619 31.12 -20.79 28.10
CA GLY A 619 32.08 -21.20 29.13
C GLY A 619 33.38 -20.39 29.07
N ALA A 620 34.51 -21.09 28.92
CA ALA A 620 35.89 -20.61 28.93
C ALA A 620 36.44 -20.27 30.33
N LEU A 621 37.74 -19.93 30.38
CA LEU A 621 38.47 -19.66 31.62
C LEU A 621 38.69 -18.17 31.83
N ILE A 622 38.37 -17.68 33.02
CA ILE A 622 38.69 -16.31 33.42
C ILE A 622 40.09 -16.27 34.04
N ILE A 623 40.95 -15.38 33.53
CA ILE A 623 42.32 -15.23 33.99
C ILE A 623 42.45 -14.02 34.92
N GLY A 624 42.50 -14.30 36.21
CA GLY A 624 42.72 -13.32 37.28
C GLY A 624 41.43 -12.62 37.75
N SER A 625 41.34 -12.37 39.05
CA SER A 625 40.15 -11.80 39.72
C SER A 625 40.20 -10.28 39.90
N LYS A 626 41.38 -9.65 39.83
CA LYS A 626 41.56 -8.20 40.05
C LYS A 626 40.67 -7.34 39.13
N GLY A 627 40.50 -7.76 37.88
CA GLY A 627 39.65 -7.07 36.91
C GLY A 627 38.17 -7.09 37.27
N ILE A 628 37.70 -8.21 37.83
CA ILE A 628 36.31 -8.39 38.29
C ILE A 628 36.06 -7.50 39.51
N VAL A 629 36.95 -7.54 40.51
CA VAL A 629 36.84 -6.69 41.72
C VAL A 629 36.77 -5.22 41.34
N SER A 630 37.64 -4.75 40.44
CA SER A 630 37.62 -3.37 39.94
C SER A 630 36.30 -3.05 39.24
N ALA A 631 35.80 -3.94 38.39
CA ALA A 631 34.55 -3.74 37.67
C ALA A 631 33.36 -3.61 38.62
N TYR A 632 33.27 -4.45 39.66
CA TYR A 632 32.17 -4.40 40.62
C TYR A 632 32.24 -3.19 41.55
N LYS A 633 33.43 -2.75 41.96
CA LYS A 633 33.59 -1.56 42.82
C LYS A 633 33.42 -0.23 42.08
N THR A 634 33.84 -0.15 40.82
CA THR A 634 33.96 1.13 40.08
C THR A 634 33.10 1.23 38.81
N GLY A 635 32.49 0.12 38.39
CA GLY A 635 31.82 0.01 37.09
C GLY A 635 32.77 -0.17 35.90
N LYS A 636 34.10 -0.19 36.12
CA LYS A 636 35.11 -0.39 35.06
C LYS A 636 36.17 -1.40 35.45
N GLY A 637 36.44 -2.33 34.55
CA GLY A 637 37.50 -3.33 34.72
C GLY A 637 37.80 -4.05 33.42
N LYS A 638 38.95 -4.71 33.36
CA LYS A 638 39.36 -5.55 32.23
C LYS A 638 39.39 -7.00 32.68
N ILE A 639 38.58 -7.84 32.06
CA ILE A 639 38.51 -9.28 32.32
C ILE A 639 39.17 -9.99 31.14
N LYS A 640 40.14 -10.86 31.42
CA LYS A 640 40.80 -11.68 30.38
C LYS A 640 40.12 -13.04 30.35
N ILE A 641 39.64 -13.43 29.18
CA ILE A 641 39.00 -14.73 28.93
C ILE A 641 39.94 -15.54 28.05
N ARG A 642 40.17 -16.80 28.41
CA ARG A 642 41.03 -17.74 27.68
C ARG A 642 40.23 -18.97 27.30
N ALA A 643 40.43 -19.47 26.08
CA ALA A 643 39.88 -20.74 25.65
C ALA A 643 40.31 -21.88 26.60
N LYS A 644 39.43 -22.87 26.77
CA LYS A 644 39.77 -24.08 27.51
C LYS A 644 40.39 -25.06 26.51
N CYS A 645 41.62 -25.46 26.80
CA CYS A 645 42.37 -26.36 25.93
C CYS A 645 43.01 -27.48 26.75
N GLU A 646 43.08 -28.66 26.16
CA GLU A 646 43.77 -29.84 26.68
C GLU A 646 44.85 -30.28 25.70
N ILE A 647 45.93 -30.88 26.21
CA ILE A 647 47.06 -31.34 25.40
C ILE A 647 47.15 -32.85 25.54
N GLU A 648 47.09 -33.55 24.40
CA GLU A 648 47.17 -35.02 24.33
C GLU A 648 48.03 -35.42 23.13
N ASP A 649 49.09 -36.22 23.35
CA ASP A 649 49.96 -36.77 22.30
C ASP A 649 50.33 -35.79 21.16
N ASN A 650 50.79 -34.58 21.52
CA ASN A 650 51.13 -33.46 20.63
C ASN A 650 49.95 -32.81 19.87
N LYS A 651 48.71 -33.01 20.31
CA LYS A 651 47.52 -32.32 19.82
C LYS A 651 47.04 -31.30 20.85
N ILE A 652 46.58 -30.14 20.38
CA ILE A 652 45.91 -29.14 21.21
C ILE A 652 44.41 -29.26 20.92
N ILE A 653 43.64 -29.72 21.90
CA ILE A 653 42.19 -29.90 21.79
C ILE A 653 41.53 -28.69 22.45
N ILE A 654 40.81 -27.88 21.67
CA ILE A 654 40.08 -26.71 22.17
C ILE A 654 38.62 -27.10 22.40
N THR A 655 38.18 -27.18 23.66
CA THR A 655 36.81 -27.61 24.00
C THR A 655 35.84 -26.44 24.16
N GLU A 656 36.32 -25.27 24.58
CA GLU A 656 35.49 -24.09 24.83
C GLU A 656 36.19 -22.83 24.31
N ILE A 657 35.47 -22.01 23.54
CA ILE A 657 35.98 -20.75 23.01
C ILE A 657 35.43 -19.54 23.81
N PRO A 658 36.20 -18.44 23.91
CA PRO A 658 35.72 -17.21 24.53
C PRO A 658 34.42 -16.67 23.90
N PHE A 659 33.66 -15.93 24.71
CA PHE A 659 32.38 -15.35 24.31
C PHE A 659 32.49 -14.40 23.11
N MET A 660 31.49 -14.46 22.21
CA MET A 660 31.40 -13.67 20.96
C MET A 660 32.50 -13.92 19.92
N LEU A 661 33.16 -15.08 19.95
CA LEU A 661 34.04 -15.52 18.87
C LEU A 661 33.31 -16.40 17.86
N ASN A 662 33.65 -16.21 16.59
CA ASN A 662 33.25 -17.10 15.49
C ASN A 662 34.31 -18.19 15.32
N LYS A 663 33.90 -19.46 15.33
CA LYS A 663 34.83 -20.60 15.22
C LYS A 663 35.50 -20.65 13.84
N SER A 664 34.75 -20.51 12.76
CA SER A 664 35.27 -20.54 11.38
C SER A 664 36.30 -19.44 11.14
N SER A 665 36.01 -18.21 11.56
CA SER A 665 36.93 -17.08 11.41
C SER A 665 38.22 -17.28 12.23
N LEU A 666 38.12 -17.89 13.41
CA LEU A 666 39.29 -18.23 14.22
C LEU A 666 40.18 -19.26 13.51
N ILE A 667 39.60 -20.30 12.92
CA ILE A 667 40.34 -21.32 12.16
C ILE A 667 41.02 -20.71 10.93
N GLU A 668 40.31 -19.85 10.19
CA GLU A 668 40.87 -19.13 9.02
C GLU A 668 42.04 -18.23 9.41
N GLU A 669 41.94 -17.51 10.53
CA GLU A 669 42.99 -16.63 11.03
C GLU A 669 44.24 -17.41 11.47
N ILE A 670 44.07 -18.51 12.21
CA ILE A 670 45.18 -19.41 12.58
C ILE A 670 45.86 -19.95 11.33
N ALA A 671 45.09 -20.43 10.34
CA ALA A 671 45.64 -20.95 9.08
C ALA A 671 46.36 -19.86 8.25
N SER A 672 45.94 -18.60 8.34
CA SER A 672 46.66 -17.48 7.72
C SER A 672 48.00 -17.22 8.41
N LEU A 673 48.02 -17.18 9.74
CA LEU A 673 49.23 -16.91 10.53
C LEU A 673 50.29 -18.00 10.37
N VAL A 674 49.88 -19.25 10.22
CA VAL A 674 50.79 -20.38 9.90
C VAL A 674 51.38 -20.21 8.49
N ARG A 675 50.55 -19.87 7.49
CA ARG A 675 51.02 -19.64 6.12
C ARG A 675 51.97 -18.44 6.00
N GLU A 676 51.76 -17.40 6.81
CA GLU A 676 52.61 -16.22 6.88
C GLU A 676 53.92 -16.45 7.66
N GLY A 677 54.12 -17.62 8.27
CA GLY A 677 55.31 -17.93 9.07
C GLY A 677 55.39 -17.14 10.37
N LYS A 678 54.27 -16.62 10.88
CA LYS A 678 54.21 -15.92 12.17
C LYS A 678 54.05 -16.89 13.34
N ILE A 679 53.50 -18.07 13.09
CA ILE A 679 53.31 -19.15 14.06
C ILE A 679 53.93 -20.42 13.49
N ASP A 680 54.92 -20.95 14.20
CA ASP A 680 55.60 -22.20 13.85
C ASP A 680 55.06 -23.38 14.69
N GLY A 681 55.27 -24.60 14.20
CA GLY A 681 54.98 -25.84 14.96
C GLY A 681 53.55 -26.39 14.81
N ILE A 682 52.72 -25.82 13.93
CA ILE A 682 51.38 -26.35 13.61
C ILE A 682 51.47 -27.19 12.32
N THR A 683 51.17 -28.48 12.41
CA THR A 683 51.20 -29.40 11.26
C THR A 683 49.87 -29.47 10.50
N ASP A 684 48.75 -29.48 11.22
CA ASP A 684 47.40 -29.63 10.66
C ASP A 684 46.36 -28.99 11.60
N ILE A 685 45.20 -28.60 11.05
CA ILE A 685 44.07 -28.03 11.81
C ILE A 685 42.80 -28.77 11.38
N ARG A 686 42.09 -29.37 12.34
CA ARG A 686 40.85 -30.13 12.10
C ARG A 686 39.73 -29.67 13.02
N ASP A 687 38.51 -29.67 12.50
CA ASP A 687 37.30 -29.43 13.27
C ASP A 687 36.56 -30.75 13.49
N GLU A 688 36.46 -31.17 14.76
CA GLU A 688 35.80 -32.40 15.20
C GLU A 688 34.58 -32.10 16.08
N SER A 689 33.98 -30.92 15.92
CA SER A 689 32.75 -30.52 16.63
C SER A 689 31.56 -31.39 16.19
N SER A 690 30.82 -31.98 17.13
CA SER A 690 29.66 -32.87 16.88
C SER A 690 28.35 -32.33 17.42
#